data_AF-A0A3D3UP36-F1
#
_entry.id   AF-A0A3D3UP36-F1
#
_cell.length_a   1.000
_cell.length_b   1.000
_cell.length_c   1.000
_cell.angle_alpha   90.00
_cell.angle_beta   90.00
_cell.angle_gamma   90.00
#
_symmetry.space_group_name_H-M   'P 1'
#
loop_
_entity.id
_entity.type
_entity.pdbx_description
1 polymer ?
#
loop_
_entity_poly.entity_id
_entity_poly.type
_entity_poly.pdbx_seq_one_letter_code
_entity_poly.pdbx_strand_id
1 'polypeptide(L)'
;MNLRNALFRRPIKMKKIALITLVNVLCCVLPTLAGQSALPEPLVRIGVANDESEYLINGPVERINEGTFRFSAQPPWGWLTVGKDGEPLRELEDLRSFTICGWVGPTSLSVGSGGNRIVFNLNYNRSGFDLVHLQDGRLRLAVNEWPDGVRNDSSPGKLKAGKWTFFAVSYDGSGKKNNVCWYFDSPDSPAKLDRKTTYRAGPTGNDNGPLTIGNYNKTIHKHGTDRQFRGGMHGIQIFGSKRGSDGALDQPTIRRIQADSTTQPNFAQPLPKVRQTPPLHSTTQTDAAEPGVKVPVPPLGMRPRVVATTDGEIDDRCSMVRFLLYANEWDIEAIVYSSSKFHWVGHNWDGIRWIQEDIDKYATFYDTLKEHASGFPTPKELLDKVFIGNISNVGAMDRNTSGSDRIVEILLDSKPGPVYLQAWGGTNTIARALWKIQHRYPDRMQEVSRKAILYIILDQDKTFREYIHPNWPELLTLGSFRQFATIAYRWDQKIPEELHKHFDAKWMKRNILRDHGPLCARYEAHPQKGFRSEGDSPAFMHQIRVGLRSLEHPGFGGWGGRFIQEKSGSAVWKGARDAGDVCKAIWRFAEAFQNDWAARADWCVREYEQANHPPQARVAGPLDQTASPNDRIKLSAGHSTDPDNDRLMFKWWQYADVDTCKARVDISTVENGSACTFLVPDEPGKSIHMILEVTDSGDPPLTRYQRVIVTIVE
;
A
#
# COMPACT_ATOMS: atom_id res chain seq x y z
N MET A 1 -29.40 73.24 6.53
CA MET A 1 -28.53 72.81 7.64
C MET A 1 -28.15 71.35 7.44
N ASN A 2 -26.90 70.92 7.28
CA ASN A 2 -25.70 71.43 6.55
C ASN A 2 -24.65 70.27 6.58
N LEU A 3 -23.89 69.89 5.55
CA LEU A 3 -23.82 70.35 4.15
C LEU A 3 -23.06 69.34 3.23
N ARG A 4 -23.72 68.76 2.19
CA ARG A 4 -23.21 68.11 0.93
C ARG A 4 -22.22 66.90 1.06
N ASN A 5 -22.24 65.82 0.25
CA ASN A 5 -22.35 65.55 -1.22
C ASN A 5 -21.14 66.08 -2.04
N ALA A 6 -20.62 65.45 -3.11
CA ALA A 6 -20.90 64.19 -3.87
C ALA A 6 -19.63 63.78 -4.70
N LEU A 7 -19.25 62.50 -4.88
CA LEU A 7 -19.55 61.53 -5.98
C LEU A 7 -18.90 61.69 -7.40
N PHE A 8 -18.39 60.55 -7.91
CA PHE A 8 -18.34 60.02 -9.32
C PHE A 8 -17.17 60.22 -10.34
N ARG A 9 -16.58 59.04 -10.72
CA ARG A 9 -16.29 58.43 -12.07
C ARG A 9 -15.49 59.15 -13.21
N ARG A 10 -14.37 58.50 -13.60
CA ARG A 10 -13.95 57.92 -14.94
C ARG A 10 -14.49 58.51 -16.28
N PRO A 11 -13.84 58.25 -17.45
CA PRO A 11 -12.40 58.17 -17.84
C PRO A 11 -12.12 58.82 -19.24
N ILE A 12 -10.92 58.65 -19.86
CA ILE A 12 -10.66 58.52 -21.35
C ILE A 12 -9.14 58.29 -21.65
N LYS A 13 -8.76 57.97 -22.91
CA LYS A 13 -7.42 57.49 -23.38
C LYS A 13 -6.80 58.35 -24.52
N MET A 14 -5.49 58.11 -24.77
CA MET A 14 -4.69 58.29 -26.01
C MET A 14 -4.19 59.69 -26.46
N LYS A 15 -2.85 59.83 -26.62
CA LYS A 15 -2.16 59.65 -27.92
C LYS A 15 -0.63 59.47 -27.77
N LYS A 16 0.06 59.16 -28.88
CA LYS A 16 1.53 58.88 -28.99
C LYS A 16 2.36 60.15 -29.22
N ILE A 17 3.68 60.09 -28.93
CA ILE A 17 4.82 60.52 -29.79
C ILE A 17 6.13 60.03 -29.12
N ALA A 18 7.27 60.03 -29.84
CA ALA A 18 8.55 59.47 -29.37
C ALA A 18 9.79 60.19 -29.95
N LEU A 19 10.96 59.84 -29.39
CA LEU A 19 12.33 59.88 -29.98
C LEU A 19 13.20 61.17 -29.82
N ILE A 20 14.52 60.92 -29.83
CA ILE A 20 15.69 61.82 -30.07
C ILE A 20 16.34 62.57 -28.85
N THR A 21 17.30 61.87 -28.24
CA THR A 21 18.75 62.23 -28.10
C THR A 21 19.24 63.54 -27.44
N LEU A 22 20.05 63.39 -26.37
CA LEU A 22 21.38 64.03 -26.25
C LEU A 22 22.36 63.17 -25.41
N VAL A 23 23.67 63.51 -25.41
CA VAL A 23 24.80 62.62 -25.04
C VAL A 23 25.91 63.38 -24.26
N ASN A 24 26.76 62.62 -23.53
CA ASN A 24 27.82 63.06 -22.58
C ASN A 24 27.25 63.51 -21.22
N VAL A 25 27.87 63.34 -20.04
CA VAL A 25 29.28 63.39 -19.57
C VAL A 25 29.42 62.43 -18.35
N LEU A 26 30.53 61.78 -17.92
CA LEU A 26 31.98 61.88 -18.20
C LEU A 26 32.66 60.49 -18.44
N CYS A 27 33.55 60.03 -17.53
CA CYS A 27 34.50 58.91 -17.67
C CYS A 27 34.72 58.13 -16.34
N CYS A 28 35.39 56.97 -16.43
CA CYS A 28 36.01 56.16 -15.34
C CYS A 28 35.02 55.58 -14.30
N VAL A 29 34.91 54.27 -14.10
CA VAL A 29 35.95 53.20 -14.12
C VAL A 29 35.50 52.00 -14.94
N LEU A 30 36.42 51.39 -15.70
CA LEU A 30 36.23 50.06 -16.29
C LEU A 30 36.94 48.98 -15.44
N PRO A 31 36.23 48.22 -14.59
CA PRO A 31 36.53 46.80 -14.52
C PRO A 31 36.16 46.18 -15.88
N THR A 32 36.97 45.25 -16.38
CA THR A 32 36.63 44.53 -17.61
C THR A 32 35.34 43.74 -17.41
N LEU A 33 34.32 44.06 -18.20
CA LEU A 33 33.19 43.16 -18.44
C LEU A 33 33.74 41.93 -19.20
N ALA A 34 34.31 40.99 -18.45
CA ALA A 34 34.64 39.66 -18.93
C ALA A 34 33.32 39.05 -19.40
N GLY A 35 33.15 38.99 -20.73
CA GLY A 35 31.84 38.81 -21.34
C GLY A 35 31.16 37.55 -20.83
N GLN A 36 29.95 37.70 -20.30
CA GLN A 36 29.04 36.56 -20.18
C GLN A 36 28.77 36.08 -21.60
N SER A 37 29.41 34.98 -22.00
CA SER A 37 29.04 34.29 -23.22
C SER A 37 27.55 33.96 -23.13
N ALA A 38 26.80 34.26 -24.19
CA ALA A 38 25.40 33.87 -24.29
C ALA A 38 25.27 32.38 -23.95
N LEU A 39 24.13 31.98 -23.39
CA LEU A 39 23.83 30.56 -23.28
C LEU A 39 23.88 29.94 -24.69
N PRO A 40 24.43 28.72 -24.86
CA PRO A 40 24.37 28.04 -26.14
C PRO A 40 22.91 27.90 -26.55
N GLU A 41 22.64 28.00 -27.85
CA GLU A 41 21.29 27.75 -28.36
C GLU A 41 21.01 26.23 -28.31
N PRO A 42 19.87 25.79 -27.74
CA PRO A 42 19.47 24.40 -27.81
C PRO A 42 19.00 24.06 -29.22
N LEU A 43 19.25 22.82 -29.66
CA LEU A 43 18.64 22.25 -30.85
C LEU A 43 17.13 22.05 -30.62
N VAL A 44 16.76 21.59 -29.41
CA VAL A 44 15.36 21.39 -29.01
C VAL A 44 15.08 22.08 -27.67
N ARG A 45 13.99 22.83 -27.58
CA ARG A 45 13.46 23.44 -26.35
C ARG A 45 11.96 23.13 -26.26
N ILE A 46 11.53 22.44 -25.20
CA ILE A 46 10.14 22.02 -24.97
C ILE A 46 9.73 22.32 -23.53
N GLY A 47 8.52 22.85 -23.35
CA GLY A 47 7.91 23.12 -22.06
C GLY A 47 8.33 24.46 -21.49
N VAL A 48 8.24 25.50 -22.30
CA VAL A 48 8.64 26.90 -22.00
C VAL A 48 7.56 27.88 -22.46
N ALA A 49 7.72 29.18 -22.23
CA ALA A 49 6.75 30.20 -22.66
C ALA A 49 6.99 30.76 -24.08
N ASN A 50 8.25 30.84 -24.53
CA ASN A 50 8.66 31.39 -25.83
C ASN A 50 9.77 30.52 -26.45
N ASP A 51 10.02 30.68 -27.75
CA ASP A 51 11.12 30.03 -28.50
C ASP A 51 11.16 28.50 -28.36
N GLU A 52 9.96 27.91 -28.36
CA GLU A 52 9.71 26.47 -28.23
C GLU A 52 9.77 25.78 -29.61
N SER A 53 10.36 24.58 -29.67
CA SER A 53 10.37 23.74 -30.88
C SER A 53 8.95 23.28 -31.24
N GLU A 54 8.65 23.15 -32.54
CA GLU A 54 7.35 22.64 -33.01
C GLU A 54 7.07 21.22 -32.47
N TYR A 55 5.85 20.97 -31.97
CA TYR A 55 5.47 19.67 -31.41
C TYR A 55 3.96 19.37 -31.56
N LEU A 56 3.62 18.08 -31.49
CA LEU A 56 2.25 17.55 -31.45
C LEU A 56 2.00 16.83 -30.11
N ILE A 57 0.88 17.17 -29.42
CA ILE A 57 0.38 16.37 -28.29
C ILE A 57 -0.34 15.13 -28.82
N ASN A 58 0.00 13.97 -28.25
CA ASN A 58 -0.63 12.68 -28.53
C ASN A 58 -1.15 12.13 -27.20
N GLY A 59 -2.40 11.65 -27.15
CA GLY A 59 -3.02 11.15 -25.91
C GLY A 59 -3.21 12.25 -24.84
N PRO A 60 -3.51 11.88 -23.57
CA PRO A 60 -3.84 12.81 -22.50
C PRO A 60 -2.60 13.43 -21.86
N VAL A 61 -1.92 14.32 -22.58
CA VAL A 61 -0.89 15.20 -22.03
C VAL A 61 -1.45 16.61 -21.91
N GLU A 62 -1.57 17.12 -20.69
CA GLU A 62 -2.04 18.50 -20.44
C GLU A 62 -0.86 19.47 -20.52
N ARG A 63 -1.01 20.61 -21.22
CA ARG A 63 -0.12 21.77 -21.04
C ARG A 63 -0.77 22.72 -20.04
N ILE A 64 -0.05 23.04 -18.96
CA ILE A 64 -0.52 23.85 -17.84
C ILE A 64 0.47 24.97 -17.49
N ASN A 65 -0.06 26.13 -17.09
CA ASN A 65 0.70 27.34 -16.77
C ASN A 65 1.69 27.72 -17.91
N GLU A 66 2.85 28.28 -17.56
CA GLU A 66 3.85 28.89 -18.46
C GLU A 66 4.67 27.87 -19.29
N GLY A 67 4.12 26.69 -19.59
CA GLY A 67 4.76 25.67 -20.43
C GLY A 67 4.87 24.28 -19.82
N THR A 68 4.49 24.07 -18.56
CA THR A 68 4.60 22.74 -17.92
C THR A 68 3.71 21.71 -18.60
N PHE A 69 4.26 20.56 -18.97
CA PHE A 69 3.49 19.41 -19.44
C PHE A 69 3.21 18.44 -18.29
N ARG A 70 1.97 17.94 -18.19
CA ARG A 70 1.56 16.90 -17.24
C ARG A 70 1.19 15.62 -17.98
N PHE A 71 1.87 14.55 -17.59
CA PHE A 71 1.69 13.20 -18.09
C PHE A 71 0.97 12.36 -17.03
N SER A 72 -0.15 11.73 -17.39
CA SER A 72 -1.01 10.97 -16.46
C SER A 72 -0.25 9.84 -15.74
N ALA A 73 -0.63 9.52 -14.49
CA ALA A 73 -0.10 8.36 -13.80
C ALA A 73 -0.81 7.04 -14.14
N GLN A 74 -1.91 7.11 -14.90
CA GLN A 74 -2.79 6.01 -15.28
C GLN A 74 -3.15 6.09 -16.78
N PRO A 75 -3.52 4.98 -17.45
CA PRO A 75 -3.93 4.99 -18.84
C PRO A 75 -5.22 5.82 -19.08
N PRO A 76 -5.49 6.28 -20.32
CA PRO A 76 -4.67 6.10 -21.52
C PRO A 76 -3.35 6.87 -21.48
N TRP A 77 -2.38 6.43 -22.29
CA TRP A 77 -1.03 7.00 -22.33
C TRP A 77 -0.87 8.00 -23.48
N GLY A 78 0.02 8.98 -23.31
CA GLY A 78 0.30 10.05 -24.25
C GLY A 78 1.77 10.45 -24.29
N TRP A 79 2.12 11.36 -25.20
CA TRP A 79 3.46 11.90 -25.42
C TRP A 79 3.43 13.20 -26.22
N LEU A 80 4.55 13.91 -26.23
CA LEU A 80 4.81 14.93 -27.24
C LEU A 80 5.64 14.30 -28.35
N THR A 81 5.27 14.49 -29.61
CA THR A 81 6.16 14.26 -30.77
C THR A 81 6.72 15.61 -31.19
N VAL A 82 8.05 15.74 -31.28
CA VAL A 82 8.74 17.00 -31.58
C VAL A 82 9.26 16.97 -33.02
N GLY A 83 9.14 18.09 -33.71
CA GLY A 83 9.36 18.22 -35.15
C GLY A 83 8.06 18.13 -35.94
N LYS A 84 8.04 18.83 -37.08
CA LYS A 84 6.89 18.90 -37.98
C LYS A 84 6.45 17.52 -38.46
N ASP A 85 5.13 17.30 -38.50
CA ASP A 85 4.45 16.09 -39.01
C ASP A 85 4.93 14.75 -38.38
N GLY A 86 5.72 14.82 -37.29
CA GLY A 86 6.31 13.65 -36.64
C GLY A 86 7.44 13.00 -37.44
N GLU A 87 8.24 13.80 -38.15
CA GLU A 87 9.46 13.37 -38.85
C GLU A 87 10.72 13.44 -37.96
N PRO A 88 11.80 12.68 -38.28
CA PRO A 88 13.05 12.71 -37.52
C PRO A 88 13.82 14.04 -37.62
N LEU A 89 14.23 14.58 -36.47
CA LEU A 89 15.05 15.78 -36.37
C LEU A 89 16.51 15.50 -36.78
N ARG A 90 16.85 15.82 -38.04
CA ARG A 90 18.17 15.61 -38.67
C ARG A 90 19.33 16.36 -38.01
N GLU A 91 19.05 17.35 -37.18
CA GLU A 91 20.04 18.01 -36.31
C GLU A 91 20.55 17.10 -35.17
N LEU A 92 19.75 16.12 -34.72
CA LEU A 92 20.10 15.17 -33.66
C LEU A 92 20.91 13.95 -34.16
N GLU A 93 21.15 13.88 -35.47
CA GLU A 93 21.96 12.86 -36.13
C GLU A 93 23.44 13.23 -36.12
N ASP A 94 24.35 12.26 -36.10
CA ASP A 94 25.82 12.46 -36.09
C ASP A 94 26.35 13.38 -34.96
N LEU A 95 25.61 13.55 -33.86
CA LEU A 95 26.04 14.34 -32.71
C LEU A 95 27.22 13.65 -32.01
N ARG A 96 28.40 14.26 -32.10
CA ARG A 96 29.62 13.80 -31.40
C ARG A 96 29.55 14.07 -29.92
N SER A 97 28.85 15.12 -29.51
CA SER A 97 28.52 15.40 -28.11
C SER A 97 27.14 16.02 -27.97
N PHE A 98 26.49 15.82 -26.83
CA PHE A 98 25.20 16.41 -26.50
C PHE A 98 24.97 16.57 -25.00
N THR A 99 24.02 17.43 -24.63
CA THR A 99 23.49 17.53 -23.26
C THR A 99 21.98 17.54 -23.32
N ILE A 100 21.34 16.68 -22.52
CA ILE A 100 19.89 16.72 -22.27
C ILE A 100 19.68 17.22 -20.84
N CYS A 101 18.86 18.25 -20.63
CA CYS A 101 18.55 18.78 -19.31
C CYS A 101 17.12 19.30 -19.19
N GLY A 102 16.74 19.69 -17.97
CA GLY A 102 15.47 20.35 -17.68
C GLY A 102 14.95 19.99 -16.29
N TRP A 103 13.66 20.27 -16.04
CA TRP A 103 12.99 19.92 -14.79
C TRP A 103 12.01 18.77 -14.98
N VAL A 104 12.14 17.76 -14.13
CA VAL A 104 11.19 16.67 -14.02
C VAL A 104 10.59 16.62 -12.61
N GLY A 105 9.29 16.38 -12.54
CA GLY A 105 8.49 16.39 -11.33
C GLY A 105 7.60 15.16 -11.29
N PRO A 106 8.14 13.95 -11.07
CA PRO A 106 7.35 12.73 -11.12
C PRO A 106 6.30 12.75 -10.01
N THR A 107 5.05 12.51 -10.36
CA THR A 107 3.96 12.28 -9.40
C THR A 107 3.97 10.83 -8.92
N SER A 108 4.64 9.94 -9.67
CA SER A 108 4.72 8.49 -9.48
C SER A 108 6.08 7.98 -9.97
N LEU A 109 6.70 7.01 -9.27
CA LEU A 109 7.94 6.33 -9.69
C LEU A 109 7.70 4.89 -10.20
N SER A 110 6.45 4.52 -10.47
CA SER A 110 6.13 3.22 -11.08
C SER A 110 6.50 3.29 -12.56
N VAL A 111 7.29 2.31 -13.01
CA VAL A 111 7.78 2.23 -14.38
C VAL A 111 7.24 1.02 -15.11
N GLY A 112 7.06 1.15 -16.42
CA GLY A 112 6.98 -0.02 -17.31
C GLY A 112 8.35 -0.70 -17.47
N SER A 113 8.39 -1.81 -18.21
CA SER A 113 9.64 -2.54 -18.43
C SER A 113 10.72 -1.65 -19.08
N GLY A 114 11.94 -1.69 -18.55
CA GLY A 114 13.04 -0.84 -19.03
C GLY A 114 13.05 0.61 -18.55
N GLY A 115 12.09 1.02 -17.69
CA GLY A 115 11.98 2.39 -17.20
C GLY A 115 11.00 3.26 -18.00
N ASN A 116 10.65 4.43 -17.46
CA ASN A 116 9.78 5.38 -18.15
C ASN A 116 10.58 6.48 -18.85
N ARG A 117 10.15 6.89 -20.03
CA ARG A 117 10.93 7.75 -20.94
C ARG A 117 10.77 9.23 -20.61
N ILE A 118 11.89 9.93 -20.47
CA ILE A 118 11.93 11.40 -20.40
C ILE A 118 12.07 11.94 -21.83
N VAL A 119 13.06 11.45 -22.57
CA VAL A 119 13.38 11.84 -23.96
C VAL A 119 13.76 10.60 -24.76
N PHE A 120 13.23 10.44 -25.97
CA PHE A 120 13.46 9.27 -26.83
C PHE A 120 13.53 9.65 -28.31
N ASN A 121 14.56 9.22 -29.05
CA ASN A 121 14.60 9.33 -30.51
C ASN A 121 15.25 8.16 -31.26
N LEU A 122 15.33 6.97 -30.65
CA LEU A 122 15.82 5.79 -31.38
C LEU A 122 14.88 5.43 -32.56
N ASN A 123 15.46 4.93 -33.65
CA ASN A 123 14.74 4.21 -34.69
C ASN A 123 14.72 2.71 -34.32
N TYR A 124 13.55 2.22 -33.94
CA TYR A 124 13.37 0.92 -33.28
C TYR A 124 14.24 0.81 -32.00
N ASN A 125 15.39 0.17 -32.07
CA ASN A 125 16.31 -0.06 -30.96
C ASN A 125 17.74 0.45 -31.23
N ARG A 126 17.93 1.29 -32.26
CA ARG A 126 19.21 1.80 -32.75
C ARG A 126 19.12 3.27 -33.15
N SER A 127 20.25 3.91 -33.44
CA SER A 127 20.37 5.29 -33.96
C SER A 127 19.63 6.37 -33.15
N GLY A 128 20.35 7.07 -32.26
CA GLY A 128 19.79 8.15 -31.44
C GLY A 128 20.08 7.94 -29.95
N PHE A 129 19.16 8.31 -29.07
CA PHE A 129 19.26 8.12 -27.62
C PHE A 129 17.91 7.80 -26.96
N ASP A 130 17.99 7.17 -25.79
CA ASP A 130 16.87 6.88 -24.90
C ASP A 130 17.27 7.27 -23.47
N LEU A 131 16.60 8.27 -22.90
CA LEU A 131 16.79 8.75 -21.54
C LEU A 131 15.57 8.38 -20.69
N VAL A 132 15.78 7.48 -19.73
CA VAL A 132 14.73 6.93 -18.86
C VAL A 132 14.95 7.29 -17.40
N HIS A 133 13.88 7.23 -16.60
CA HIS A 133 13.99 7.01 -15.16
C HIS A 133 13.59 5.58 -14.76
N LEU A 134 14.16 5.12 -13.65
CA LEU A 134 13.92 3.82 -13.04
C LEU A 134 13.11 3.97 -11.73
N GLN A 135 12.66 2.84 -11.17
CA GLN A 135 11.81 2.79 -9.97
C GLN A 135 12.49 3.31 -8.70
N ASP A 136 13.81 3.17 -8.62
CA ASP A 136 14.67 3.68 -7.54
C ASP A 136 15.04 5.17 -7.70
N GLY A 137 14.43 5.86 -8.66
CA GLY A 137 14.69 7.27 -8.94
C GLY A 137 16.03 7.55 -9.62
N ARG A 138 16.71 6.53 -10.18
CA ARG A 138 17.85 6.73 -11.09
C ARG A 138 17.39 7.23 -12.46
N LEU A 139 18.29 7.93 -13.14
CA LEU A 139 18.24 8.08 -14.60
C LEU A 139 19.20 7.10 -15.27
N ARG A 140 18.88 6.70 -16.50
CA ARG A 140 19.74 5.92 -17.39
C ARG A 140 19.70 6.50 -18.80
N LEU A 141 20.87 6.63 -19.42
CA LEU A 141 21.02 7.06 -20.81
C LEU A 141 21.57 5.90 -21.65
N ALA A 142 20.86 5.54 -22.72
CA ALA A 142 21.39 4.72 -23.80
C ALA A 142 21.60 5.56 -25.07
N VAL A 143 22.61 5.21 -25.87
CA VAL A 143 22.97 5.89 -27.13
C VAL A 143 23.17 4.84 -28.22
N ASN A 144 22.41 4.94 -29.31
CA ASN A 144 22.35 4.00 -30.43
C ASN A 144 21.98 2.54 -30.08
N GLU A 145 21.51 2.26 -28.86
CA GLU A 145 21.12 0.92 -28.40
C GLU A 145 19.98 0.99 -27.36
N TRP A 146 19.43 -0.16 -26.97
CA TRP A 146 18.29 -0.27 -26.06
C TRP A 146 18.69 -0.27 -24.57
N PRO A 147 18.01 0.46 -23.67
CA PRO A 147 18.50 0.68 -22.30
C PRO A 147 18.40 -0.53 -21.36
N ASP A 148 17.72 -1.62 -21.72
CA ASP A 148 17.46 -2.73 -20.78
C ASP A 148 18.75 -3.48 -20.39
N GLY A 149 19.68 -3.65 -21.34
CA GLY A 149 21.02 -4.18 -21.11
C GLY A 149 22.03 -3.16 -20.56
N VAL A 150 21.83 -1.88 -20.87
CA VAL A 150 22.71 -0.76 -20.49
C VAL A 150 22.80 -0.58 -18.97
N ARG A 151 23.95 -0.15 -18.46
CA ARG A 151 24.20 0.17 -17.03
C ARG A 151 24.85 1.56 -16.84
N ASN A 152 24.58 2.47 -17.77
CA ASN A 152 25.01 3.85 -17.76
C ASN A 152 24.02 4.70 -16.95
N ASP A 153 24.13 4.60 -15.63
CA ASP A 153 23.08 5.01 -14.70
C ASP A 153 23.60 6.02 -13.65
N SER A 154 22.78 6.99 -13.28
CA SER A 154 23.01 7.90 -12.16
C SER A 154 23.12 7.16 -10.80
N SER A 155 23.42 7.87 -9.71
CA SER A 155 23.20 7.34 -8.36
C SER A 155 21.70 7.23 -8.05
N PRO A 156 21.26 6.29 -7.19
CA PRO A 156 19.86 6.13 -6.79
C PRO A 156 19.29 7.28 -5.99
N GLY A 157 17.95 7.37 -5.97
CA GLY A 157 17.19 8.35 -5.19
C GLY A 157 17.32 9.79 -5.66
N LYS A 158 17.61 10.04 -6.95
CA LYS A 158 17.68 11.41 -7.51
C LYS A 158 16.29 11.97 -7.73
N LEU A 159 15.48 11.28 -8.55
CA LEU A 159 14.07 11.60 -8.69
C LEU A 159 13.30 11.11 -7.47
N LYS A 160 12.32 11.91 -7.00
CA LYS A 160 11.47 11.59 -5.84
C LYS A 160 10.03 12.00 -6.10
N ALA A 161 9.08 11.13 -5.82
CA ALA A 161 7.66 11.38 -6.09
C ALA A 161 7.13 12.63 -5.35
N GLY A 162 6.49 13.53 -6.09
CA GLY A 162 6.00 14.82 -5.60
C GLY A 162 7.08 15.86 -5.33
N LYS A 163 8.28 15.73 -5.92
CA LYS A 163 9.32 16.77 -5.90
C LYS A 163 9.80 17.09 -7.32
N TRP A 164 9.92 18.38 -7.62
CA TRP A 164 10.70 18.85 -8.76
C TRP A 164 12.18 18.52 -8.55
N THR A 165 12.88 18.18 -9.63
CA THR A 165 14.32 17.93 -9.66
C THR A 165 14.85 18.43 -10.99
N PHE A 166 15.86 19.29 -10.96
CA PHE A 166 16.62 19.61 -12.15
C PHE A 166 17.56 18.45 -12.45
N PHE A 167 17.65 18.08 -13.72
CA PHE A 167 18.63 17.09 -14.20
C PHE A 167 19.40 17.67 -15.39
N ALA A 168 20.64 17.23 -15.55
CA ALA A 168 21.35 17.30 -16.83
C ALA A 168 22.21 16.04 -17.02
N VAL A 169 22.31 15.56 -18.25
CA VAL A 169 23.26 14.53 -18.65
C VAL A 169 24.01 14.99 -19.89
N SER A 170 25.33 15.15 -19.77
CA SER A 170 26.25 15.48 -20.86
C SER A 170 26.95 14.22 -21.36
N TYR A 171 26.98 14.01 -22.68
CA TYR A 171 27.68 12.91 -23.35
C TYR A 171 28.71 13.45 -24.35
N ASP A 172 29.94 12.94 -24.28
CA ASP A 172 31.03 13.21 -25.24
C ASP A 172 31.49 11.92 -25.93
N GLY A 173 30.98 11.66 -27.13
CA GLY A 173 31.34 10.53 -27.97
C GLY A 173 32.78 10.52 -28.49
N SER A 174 33.58 11.57 -28.24
CA SER A 174 35.03 11.53 -28.48
C SER A 174 35.80 10.91 -27.29
N GLY A 175 35.27 11.03 -26.07
CA GLY A 175 35.89 10.52 -24.85
C GLY A 175 35.77 9.01 -24.71
N LYS A 176 36.87 8.32 -24.39
CA LYS A 176 36.90 6.85 -24.19
C LYS A 176 36.60 6.37 -22.77
N LYS A 177 36.55 7.28 -21.79
CA LYS A 177 36.25 7.03 -20.36
C LYS A 177 35.61 8.28 -19.75
N ASN A 178 34.74 8.09 -18.75
CA ASN A 178 34.08 9.17 -18.01
C ASN A 178 33.36 10.20 -18.92
N ASN A 179 32.92 9.74 -20.08
CA ASN A 179 32.33 10.51 -21.16
C ASN A 179 30.82 10.76 -21.00
N VAL A 180 30.21 10.25 -19.93
CA VAL A 180 28.88 10.67 -19.49
C VAL A 180 29.00 11.35 -18.14
N CYS A 181 28.51 12.58 -18.00
CA CYS A 181 28.50 13.34 -16.75
C CYS A 181 27.06 13.61 -16.33
N TRP A 182 26.70 13.20 -15.11
CA TRP A 182 25.36 13.32 -14.54
C TRP A 182 25.28 14.47 -13.54
N TYR A 183 24.30 15.36 -13.66
CA TYR A 183 24.10 16.50 -12.78
C TYR A 183 22.66 16.55 -12.27
N PHE A 184 22.48 16.91 -10.99
CA PHE A 184 21.16 17.05 -10.38
C PHE A 184 21.15 18.14 -9.30
N ASP A 185 19.99 18.72 -9.02
CA ASP A 185 19.68 19.36 -7.74
C ASP A 185 18.16 19.59 -7.52
N SER A 186 17.81 20.03 -6.31
CA SER A 186 16.50 20.60 -5.96
C SER A 186 16.32 22.04 -6.48
N PRO A 187 15.08 22.60 -6.48
CA PRO A 187 14.82 24.01 -6.78
C PRO A 187 15.71 24.99 -5.97
N ASP A 188 15.98 24.65 -4.72
CA ASP A 188 16.65 25.50 -3.73
C ASP A 188 18.19 25.50 -3.85
N SER A 189 18.78 24.81 -4.86
CA SER A 189 20.24 24.60 -4.91
C SER A 189 20.85 24.41 -6.32
N PRO A 190 22.11 24.84 -6.55
CA PRO A 190 22.70 24.86 -7.90
C PRO A 190 23.42 23.56 -8.31
N ALA A 191 22.94 22.96 -9.41
CA ALA A 191 23.33 21.72 -10.08
C ALA A 191 24.71 21.19 -9.70
N LYS A 192 24.75 19.98 -9.15
CA LYS A 192 25.97 19.30 -8.68
C LYS A 192 26.23 18.06 -9.52
N LEU A 193 27.51 17.83 -9.86
CA LEU A 193 27.95 16.58 -10.46
C LEU A 193 27.66 15.43 -9.49
N ASP A 194 26.84 14.48 -9.91
CA ASP A 194 26.55 13.24 -9.17
C ASP A 194 27.64 12.20 -9.39
N ARG A 195 27.99 11.96 -10.66
CA ARG A 195 29.01 11.00 -11.07
C ARG A 195 29.41 11.21 -12.52
N LYS A 196 30.53 10.59 -12.88
CA LYS A 196 30.86 10.31 -14.28
C LYS A 196 30.72 8.81 -14.54
N THR A 197 30.20 8.44 -15.69
CA THR A 197 30.07 7.06 -16.16
C THR A 197 30.73 6.93 -17.53
N THR A 198 31.03 5.70 -17.96
CA THR A 198 31.66 5.43 -19.26
C THR A 198 30.64 4.76 -20.19
N TYR A 199 30.54 5.27 -21.41
CA TYR A 199 29.73 4.73 -22.49
C TYR A 199 30.58 4.40 -23.71
N ARG A 200 30.05 3.58 -24.63
CA ARG A 200 30.70 3.29 -25.91
C ARG A 200 30.85 4.58 -26.72
N ALA A 201 32.09 5.01 -26.95
CA ALA A 201 32.41 6.19 -27.74
C ALA A 201 31.91 6.07 -29.20
N GLY A 202 31.48 7.19 -29.77
CA GLY A 202 30.86 7.32 -31.10
C GLY A 202 29.78 8.41 -31.12
N PRO A 203 29.43 8.96 -32.30
CA PRO A 203 28.33 9.91 -32.42
C PRO A 203 26.96 9.22 -32.26
N THR A 204 25.88 9.99 -32.17
CA THR A 204 24.53 9.46 -32.49
C THR A 204 24.46 8.99 -33.94
N GLY A 205 23.53 8.09 -34.25
CA GLY A 205 23.31 7.58 -35.62
C GLY A 205 22.80 8.64 -36.59
N ASN A 206 22.65 8.23 -37.85
CA ASN A 206 22.20 9.04 -39.00
C ASN A 206 20.88 8.54 -39.62
N ASP A 207 20.09 7.85 -38.79
CA ASP A 207 18.84 7.17 -39.13
C ASP A 207 17.99 7.13 -37.86
N ASN A 208 17.75 8.31 -37.29
CA ASN A 208 17.07 8.44 -36.01
C ASN A 208 15.55 8.31 -36.18
N GLY A 209 14.86 7.96 -35.10
CA GLY A 209 13.39 8.02 -35.06
C GLY A 209 12.89 9.45 -34.80
N PRO A 210 11.58 9.70 -34.93
CA PRO A 210 10.97 10.94 -34.46
C PRO A 210 11.28 11.18 -32.98
N LEU A 211 11.59 12.42 -32.59
CA LEU A 211 11.84 12.75 -31.20
C LEU A 211 10.51 12.74 -30.43
N THR A 212 10.47 12.06 -29.29
CA THR A 212 9.34 12.11 -28.35
C THR A 212 9.78 12.46 -26.93
N ILE A 213 8.92 13.24 -26.26
CA ILE A 213 9.06 13.62 -24.85
C ILE A 213 7.98 12.90 -24.03
N GLY A 214 8.38 12.33 -22.90
CA GLY A 214 7.48 11.65 -21.97
C GLY A 214 7.05 10.24 -22.35
N ASN A 215 7.34 9.74 -23.56
CA ASN A 215 7.12 8.35 -23.96
C ASN A 215 7.94 8.00 -25.21
N TYR A 216 7.69 6.82 -25.76
CA TYR A 216 8.20 6.31 -27.04
C TYR A 216 7.62 6.96 -28.30
N ASN A 217 8.36 6.84 -29.41
CA ASN A 217 7.89 7.15 -30.76
C ASN A 217 7.26 5.95 -31.48
N LYS A 218 6.67 6.22 -32.65
CA LYS A 218 5.90 5.27 -33.49
C LYS A 218 6.65 3.98 -33.89
N THR A 219 7.98 3.94 -33.82
CA THR A 219 8.78 2.78 -34.28
C THR A 219 8.74 1.56 -33.34
N ILE A 220 8.25 1.74 -32.10
CA ILE A 220 8.28 0.72 -31.04
C ILE A 220 6.97 0.55 -30.26
N HIS A 221 5.91 1.30 -30.58
CA HIS A 221 4.60 1.17 -29.90
C HIS A 221 3.99 -0.24 -29.94
N LYS A 222 4.46 -1.12 -30.84
CA LYS A 222 4.19 -2.57 -30.84
C LYS A 222 4.60 -3.29 -29.54
N HIS A 223 5.39 -2.67 -28.67
CA HIS A 223 5.79 -3.17 -27.35
C HIS A 223 5.03 -2.51 -26.19
N GLY A 224 3.97 -1.75 -26.49
CA GLY A 224 3.19 -0.98 -25.53
C GLY A 224 3.60 0.49 -25.42
N THR A 225 2.76 1.28 -24.74
CA THR A 225 2.95 2.71 -24.44
C THR A 225 2.93 2.99 -22.93
N ASP A 226 3.03 1.96 -22.10
CA ASP A 226 2.96 1.97 -20.63
C ASP A 226 4.15 2.64 -19.94
N ARG A 227 5.24 2.84 -20.69
CA ARG A 227 6.53 3.39 -20.26
C ARG A 227 6.57 4.92 -20.35
N GLN A 228 5.40 5.53 -20.24
CA GLN A 228 5.21 6.97 -20.14
C GLN A 228 5.81 7.50 -18.83
N PHE A 229 6.46 8.67 -18.85
CA PHE A 229 6.71 9.45 -17.65
C PHE A 229 5.40 9.74 -16.91
N ARG A 230 5.43 9.86 -15.57
CA ARG A 230 4.22 10.04 -14.76
C ARG A 230 4.41 11.24 -13.84
N GLY A 231 3.89 12.40 -14.27
CA GLY A 231 4.02 13.68 -13.57
C GLY A 231 4.31 14.87 -14.48
N GLY A 232 4.96 15.90 -13.92
CA GLY A 232 5.30 17.15 -14.62
C GLY A 232 6.66 17.10 -15.34
N MET A 233 6.75 17.77 -16.49
CA MET A 233 8.00 18.19 -17.12
C MET A 233 7.94 19.67 -17.49
N HIS A 234 9.08 20.35 -17.44
CA HIS A 234 9.20 21.76 -17.85
C HIS A 234 10.66 22.05 -18.26
N GLY A 235 10.87 22.95 -19.21
CA GLY A 235 12.20 23.39 -19.65
C GLY A 235 13.10 22.25 -20.16
N ILE A 236 12.55 21.26 -20.86
CA ILE A 236 13.32 20.16 -21.45
C ILE A 236 14.11 20.70 -22.64
N GLN A 237 15.44 20.58 -22.58
CA GLN A 237 16.36 21.11 -23.59
C GLN A 237 17.36 20.06 -24.06
N ILE A 238 17.72 20.13 -25.34
CA ILE A 238 18.76 19.30 -25.96
C ILE A 238 19.76 20.21 -26.68
N PHE A 239 21.03 20.12 -26.31
CA PHE A 239 22.16 20.79 -26.94
C PHE A 239 23.05 19.75 -27.64
N GLY A 240 23.74 20.11 -28.73
CA GLY A 240 24.59 19.15 -29.43
C GLY A 240 25.62 19.75 -30.38
N SER A 241 26.73 19.04 -30.60
CA SER A 241 27.78 19.38 -31.58
C SER A 241 28.10 18.17 -32.47
N LYS A 242 28.00 18.34 -33.79
CA LYS A 242 28.48 17.36 -34.79
C LYS A 242 30.00 17.42 -35.01
N ARG A 243 30.69 18.41 -34.42
CA ARG A 243 32.11 18.73 -34.69
C ARG A 243 33.06 18.38 -33.55
N GLY A 244 32.66 18.57 -32.30
CA GLY A 244 33.53 18.45 -31.13
C GLY A 244 32.80 18.09 -29.85
N SER A 245 33.38 18.44 -28.71
CA SER A 245 32.85 18.22 -27.36
C SER A 245 31.88 19.31 -26.88
N ASP A 246 31.62 20.34 -27.69
CA ASP A 246 30.91 21.57 -27.30
C ASP A 246 29.44 21.34 -26.91
N GLY A 247 28.85 20.22 -27.37
CA GLY A 247 27.51 19.80 -26.98
C GLY A 247 27.46 19.19 -25.59
N ALA A 248 28.59 18.70 -25.04
CA ALA A 248 28.69 18.17 -23.68
C ALA A 248 28.95 19.31 -22.69
N LEU A 249 27.89 20.04 -22.33
CA LEU A 249 27.95 21.25 -21.52
C LEU A 249 28.61 21.04 -20.15
N ASP A 250 29.31 22.08 -19.70
CA ASP A 250 30.03 22.12 -18.43
C ASP A 250 29.11 22.51 -17.25
N GLN A 251 29.57 22.25 -16.02
CA GLN A 251 28.78 22.52 -14.82
C GLN A 251 28.44 24.02 -14.63
N PRO A 252 29.36 24.99 -14.88
CA PRO A 252 29.01 26.41 -14.97
C PRO A 252 27.86 26.72 -15.93
N THR A 253 27.86 26.19 -17.15
CA THR A 253 26.80 26.47 -18.13
C THR A 253 25.50 25.77 -17.78
N ILE A 254 25.54 24.53 -17.31
CA ILE A 254 24.37 23.81 -16.78
C ILE A 254 23.72 24.57 -15.62
N ARG A 255 24.52 25.20 -14.74
CA ARG A 255 24.00 26.06 -13.66
C ARG A 255 23.37 27.36 -14.16
N ARG A 256 23.93 27.97 -15.21
CA ARG A 256 23.32 29.14 -15.86
C ARG A 256 21.98 28.79 -16.51
N ILE A 257 21.86 27.61 -17.11
CA ILE A 257 20.60 27.08 -17.66
C ILE A 257 19.60 26.82 -16.54
N GLN A 258 19.97 26.12 -15.46
CA GLN A 258 19.09 25.89 -14.31
C GLN A 258 18.55 27.20 -13.70
N ALA A 259 19.37 28.26 -13.69
CA ALA A 259 19.03 29.57 -13.15
C ALA A 259 18.23 30.47 -14.11
N ASP A 260 18.06 30.08 -15.38
CA ASP A 260 17.23 30.79 -16.36
C ASP A 260 15.75 30.59 -15.99
N SER A 261 15.09 31.66 -15.54
CA SER A 261 13.69 31.64 -15.15
C SER A 261 12.73 31.29 -16.28
N THR A 262 13.13 31.41 -17.56
CA THR A 262 12.33 30.94 -18.71
C THR A 262 12.28 29.41 -18.83
N THR A 263 13.07 28.70 -18.01
CA THR A 263 13.17 27.24 -17.96
C THR A 263 12.69 26.65 -16.63
N GLN A 264 12.20 27.46 -15.68
CA GLN A 264 11.80 27.00 -14.35
C GLN A 264 10.29 26.82 -14.22
N PRO A 265 9.79 25.63 -13.82
CA PRO A 265 8.37 25.47 -13.51
C PRO A 265 8.01 26.25 -12.24
N ASN A 266 6.74 26.67 -12.14
CA ASN A 266 6.20 27.28 -10.93
C ASN A 266 6.26 26.30 -9.73
N PHE A 267 7.34 26.40 -8.93
CA PHE A 267 7.60 25.55 -7.77
C PHE A 267 6.59 25.73 -6.62
N ALA A 268 5.85 26.85 -6.59
CA ALA A 268 4.84 27.11 -5.56
C ALA A 268 3.56 26.30 -5.79
N GLN A 269 3.31 25.77 -7.00
CA GLN A 269 2.24 24.80 -7.24
C GLN A 269 2.74 23.38 -6.91
N PRO A 270 2.20 22.72 -5.85
CA PRO A 270 2.63 21.37 -5.51
C PRO A 270 2.24 20.39 -6.63
N LEU A 271 3.18 19.50 -6.96
CA LEU A 271 2.91 18.34 -7.79
C LEU A 271 1.96 17.40 -7.01
N PRO A 272 0.80 17.00 -7.56
CA PRO A 272 -0.08 16.07 -6.88
C PRO A 272 0.64 14.73 -6.71
N LYS A 273 0.97 14.35 -5.48
CA LYS A 273 1.51 13.03 -5.18
C LYS A 273 0.44 12.00 -5.54
N VAL A 274 0.65 11.26 -6.60
CA VAL A 274 -0.05 9.99 -6.78
C VAL A 274 0.64 9.05 -5.80
N ARG A 275 0.07 8.94 -4.60
CA ARG A 275 0.47 7.86 -3.69
C ARG A 275 0.31 6.55 -4.46
N GLN A 276 1.27 5.67 -4.23
CA GLN A 276 1.19 4.31 -4.72
C GLN A 276 0.81 3.45 -3.52
N THR A 277 -0.48 3.22 -3.34
CA THR A 277 -0.95 1.96 -2.76
C THR A 277 -0.16 0.84 -3.43
N PRO A 278 0.69 0.10 -2.70
CA PRO A 278 1.28 -1.11 -3.25
C PRO A 278 0.12 -2.02 -3.67
N PRO A 279 0.14 -2.64 -4.87
CA PRO A 279 -0.99 -3.43 -5.35
C PRO A 279 -1.50 -4.38 -4.26
N LEU A 280 -2.80 -4.32 -3.95
CA LEU A 280 -3.42 -5.06 -2.83
C LEU A 280 -2.93 -6.52 -2.83
N HIS A 281 -2.91 -7.10 -4.02
CA HIS A 281 -2.36 -8.42 -4.32
C HIS A 281 -0.90 -8.26 -4.73
N SER A 282 0.01 -8.79 -3.91
CA SER A 282 1.44 -8.70 -4.17
C SER A 282 1.84 -9.44 -5.44
N THR A 283 2.82 -8.90 -6.17
CA THR A 283 3.50 -9.61 -7.25
C THR A 283 4.81 -10.26 -6.82
N THR A 284 5.25 -10.02 -5.58
CA THR A 284 6.56 -10.41 -5.04
C THR A 284 6.39 -11.26 -3.79
N GLN A 285 6.88 -12.49 -3.82
CA GLN A 285 7.01 -13.36 -2.65
C GLN A 285 8.01 -12.77 -1.65
N THR A 286 7.69 -12.76 -0.36
CA THR A 286 8.62 -12.33 0.70
C THR A 286 8.76 -13.32 1.86
N ASP A 287 7.68 -13.58 2.60
CA ASP A 287 7.67 -14.48 3.76
C ASP A 287 6.69 -15.64 3.52
N ALA A 288 7.11 -16.63 2.72
CA ALA A 288 6.28 -17.77 2.31
C ALA A 288 5.72 -18.57 3.51
N ALA A 289 4.58 -19.26 3.30
CA ALA A 289 4.04 -20.18 4.29
C ALA A 289 4.87 -21.46 4.37
N GLU A 290 5.21 -21.88 5.59
CA GLU A 290 5.99 -23.08 5.86
C GLU A 290 5.15 -24.35 5.57
N PRO A 291 5.65 -25.32 4.77
CA PRO A 291 4.89 -26.53 4.44
C PRO A 291 4.85 -27.53 5.61
N GLY A 292 3.76 -28.29 5.72
CA GLY A 292 3.64 -29.43 6.63
C GLY A 292 3.32 -29.10 8.10
N VAL A 293 3.24 -27.83 8.47
CA VAL A 293 2.80 -27.40 9.81
C VAL A 293 1.34 -27.80 10.04
N LYS A 294 1.07 -28.44 11.18
CA LYS A 294 -0.28 -28.80 11.62
C LYS A 294 -0.69 -27.93 12.80
N VAL A 295 -1.86 -27.31 12.73
CA VAL A 295 -2.47 -26.56 13.83
C VAL A 295 -3.84 -27.17 14.18
N PRO A 296 -4.30 -27.07 15.44
CA PRO A 296 -5.61 -27.57 15.81
C PRO A 296 -6.69 -26.66 15.21
N VAL A 297 -7.52 -27.22 14.32
CA VAL A 297 -8.68 -26.53 13.71
C VAL A 297 -9.98 -26.91 14.42
N PRO A 298 -11.00 -26.02 14.46
CA PRO A 298 -12.31 -26.42 14.94
C PRO A 298 -12.93 -27.48 14.02
N PRO A 299 -13.66 -28.49 14.54
CA PRO A 299 -14.35 -29.48 13.73
C PRO A 299 -15.32 -28.86 12.71
N LEU A 300 -15.63 -29.61 11.64
CA LEU A 300 -16.61 -29.20 10.63
C LEU A 300 -17.97 -28.90 11.30
N GLY A 301 -18.57 -27.76 10.96
CA GLY A 301 -19.80 -27.28 11.59
C GLY A 301 -19.64 -26.58 12.94
N MET A 302 -18.50 -26.74 13.63
CA MET A 302 -18.22 -26.03 14.89
C MET A 302 -17.53 -24.68 14.65
N ARG A 303 -17.75 -23.71 15.53
CA ARG A 303 -17.05 -22.42 15.55
C ARG A 303 -15.73 -22.50 16.33
N PRO A 304 -14.76 -21.59 16.10
CA PRO A 304 -13.61 -21.46 17.00
C PRO A 304 -14.07 -20.96 18.37
N ARG A 305 -13.49 -21.51 19.44
CA ARG A 305 -13.77 -21.09 20.83
C ARG A 305 -12.80 -19.96 21.20
N VAL A 306 -13.28 -18.90 21.85
CA VAL A 306 -12.46 -17.73 22.23
C VAL A 306 -12.54 -17.40 23.71
N VAL A 307 -11.41 -16.95 24.26
CA VAL A 307 -11.31 -16.23 25.53
C VAL A 307 -10.59 -14.91 25.26
N ALA A 308 -11.26 -13.79 25.49
CA ALA A 308 -10.64 -12.47 25.41
C ALA A 308 -10.13 -12.04 26.79
N THR A 309 -8.85 -11.68 26.91
CA THR A 309 -8.29 -11.04 28.10
C THR A 309 -7.86 -9.61 27.77
N THR A 310 -8.61 -8.65 28.30
CA THR A 310 -8.61 -7.22 27.94
C THR A 310 -8.30 -6.39 29.18
N ASP A 311 -7.32 -5.49 29.11
CA ASP A 311 -7.08 -4.54 30.20
C ASP A 311 -7.97 -3.29 30.10
N GLY A 312 -8.50 -2.98 28.92
CA GLY A 312 -9.61 -2.03 28.77
C GLY A 312 -9.17 -0.60 28.49
N GLU A 313 -8.04 -0.40 27.82
CA GLU A 313 -7.67 0.90 27.25
C GLU A 313 -8.75 1.38 26.24
N ILE A 314 -8.61 2.60 25.71
CA ILE A 314 -9.61 3.16 24.78
C ILE A 314 -9.76 2.27 23.54
N ASP A 315 -8.69 1.61 23.08
CA ASP A 315 -8.77 0.71 21.93
C ASP A 315 -9.19 -0.74 22.22
N ASP A 316 -9.05 -1.25 23.44
CA ASP A 316 -9.81 -2.44 23.87
C ASP A 316 -11.33 -2.16 23.75
N ARG A 317 -11.79 -0.99 24.21
CA ARG A 317 -13.23 -0.63 24.21
C ARG A 317 -13.76 -0.43 22.80
N CYS A 318 -13.01 0.26 21.95
CA CYS A 318 -13.28 0.34 20.51
C CYS A 318 -13.32 -1.06 19.87
N SER A 319 -12.38 -1.95 20.23
CA SER A 319 -12.35 -3.33 19.72
C SER A 319 -13.55 -4.15 20.23
N MET A 320 -14.01 -3.93 21.47
CA MET A 320 -15.18 -4.60 22.05
C MET A 320 -16.49 -4.27 21.31
N VAL A 321 -16.66 -3.02 20.85
CA VAL A 321 -17.81 -2.63 20.01
C VAL A 321 -17.86 -3.50 18.76
N ARG A 322 -16.73 -3.71 18.06
CA ARG A 322 -16.66 -4.61 16.90
C ARG A 322 -16.79 -6.09 17.32
N PHE A 323 -16.16 -6.52 18.40
CA PHE A 323 -16.23 -7.90 18.90
C PHE A 323 -17.67 -8.38 19.14
N LEU A 324 -18.51 -7.56 19.78
CA LEU A 324 -19.91 -7.90 20.05
C LEU A 324 -20.76 -7.97 18.76
N LEU A 325 -20.52 -7.08 17.79
CA LEU A 325 -21.15 -7.12 16.44
C LEU A 325 -20.72 -8.35 15.59
N TYR A 326 -19.67 -9.06 16.00
CA TYR A 326 -19.17 -10.29 15.36
C TYR A 326 -19.31 -11.52 16.26
N ALA A 327 -20.03 -11.44 17.38
CA ALA A 327 -20.18 -12.55 18.34
C ALA A 327 -20.90 -13.80 17.79
N ASN A 328 -21.44 -13.76 16.56
CA ASN A 328 -21.92 -14.93 15.83
C ASN A 328 -20.79 -15.78 15.20
N GLU A 329 -19.58 -15.24 15.01
CA GLU A 329 -18.49 -15.92 14.29
C GLU A 329 -17.74 -16.95 15.15
N TRP A 330 -17.81 -16.84 16.48
CA TRP A 330 -17.04 -17.66 17.43
C TRP A 330 -17.85 -18.01 18.68
N ASP A 331 -17.46 -19.10 19.36
CA ASP A 331 -18.01 -19.47 20.66
C ASP A 331 -17.24 -18.73 21.77
N ILE A 332 -17.81 -17.63 22.29
CA ILE A 332 -17.28 -16.95 23.47
C ILE A 332 -17.41 -17.88 24.68
N GLU A 333 -16.29 -18.17 25.36
CA GLU A 333 -16.24 -18.99 26.58
C GLU A 333 -15.94 -18.17 27.84
N ALA A 334 -15.22 -17.05 27.69
CA ALA A 334 -15.00 -16.02 28.72
C ALA A 334 -14.55 -14.68 28.10
N ILE A 335 -14.96 -13.57 28.72
CA ILE A 335 -14.41 -12.23 28.53
C ILE A 335 -13.83 -11.80 29.89
N VAL A 336 -12.57 -11.40 29.95
CA VAL A 336 -11.82 -11.31 31.22
C VAL A 336 -11.08 -9.99 31.34
N TYR A 337 -11.40 -9.20 32.37
CA TYR A 337 -10.64 -8.02 32.76
C TYR A 337 -9.20 -8.43 33.17
N SER A 338 -8.18 -7.85 32.56
CA SER A 338 -6.75 -8.16 32.78
C SER A 338 -5.95 -6.88 33.08
N SER A 339 -4.62 -6.92 32.95
CA SER A 339 -3.76 -5.73 33.04
C SER A 339 -2.71 -5.72 31.93
N SER A 340 -2.26 -4.55 31.48
CA SER A 340 -1.04 -4.38 30.68
C SER A 340 -0.11 -3.33 31.29
N LYS A 341 1.00 -3.04 30.62
CA LYS A 341 1.86 -1.87 30.91
C LYS A 341 1.20 -0.51 30.65
N PHE A 342 0.07 -0.47 29.94
CA PHE A 342 -0.65 0.77 29.62
C PHE A 342 -1.89 0.98 30.51
N HIS A 343 -2.62 -0.08 30.87
CA HIS A 343 -3.84 0.02 31.69
C HIS A 343 -3.88 -1.06 32.78
N TRP A 344 -4.07 -0.63 34.03
CA TRP A 344 -4.21 -1.50 35.21
C TRP A 344 -4.73 -0.66 36.39
N VAL A 345 -5.17 -1.27 37.49
CA VAL A 345 -5.90 -0.58 38.61
C VAL A 345 -5.22 0.70 39.14
N GLY A 346 -3.89 0.81 39.10
CA GLY A 346 -3.13 1.99 39.54
C GLY A 346 -2.68 2.94 38.41
N HIS A 347 -3.12 2.74 37.17
CA HIS A 347 -2.78 3.58 36.02
C HIS A 347 -3.96 3.70 35.04
N ASN A 348 -4.61 4.86 35.07
CA ASN A 348 -5.71 5.30 34.19
C ASN A 348 -7.01 4.46 34.19
N TRP A 349 -7.14 3.48 35.09
CA TRP A 349 -8.17 2.44 35.13
C TRP A 349 -9.65 2.88 34.99
N ASP A 350 -10.27 2.55 33.86
CA ASP A 350 -11.71 2.69 33.58
C ASP A 350 -12.63 1.62 34.24
N GLY A 351 -12.13 0.87 35.23
CA GLY A 351 -12.95 0.02 36.10
C GLY A 351 -13.32 -1.36 35.55
N ILE A 352 -14.21 -2.05 36.28
CA ILE A 352 -14.69 -3.43 35.99
C ILE A 352 -16.19 -3.49 35.65
N ARG A 353 -16.70 -2.44 34.99
CA ARG A 353 -18.12 -2.31 34.60
C ARG A 353 -18.37 -2.06 33.12
N TRP A 354 -17.39 -1.51 32.39
CA TRP A 354 -17.61 -1.06 31.01
C TRP A 354 -18.03 -2.20 30.05
N ILE A 355 -17.52 -3.43 30.25
CA ILE A 355 -17.92 -4.61 29.44
C ILE A 355 -19.39 -4.94 29.66
N GLN A 356 -19.87 -4.93 30.92
CA GLN A 356 -21.28 -5.16 31.24
C GLN A 356 -22.16 -4.04 30.69
N GLU A 357 -21.76 -2.78 30.85
CA GLU A 357 -22.47 -1.64 30.25
C GLU A 357 -22.59 -1.76 28.73
N ASP A 358 -21.61 -2.35 28.05
CA ASP A 358 -21.61 -2.52 26.60
C ASP A 358 -22.40 -3.75 26.14
N ILE A 359 -22.50 -4.79 26.98
CA ILE A 359 -23.48 -5.86 26.83
C ILE A 359 -24.91 -5.35 27.08
N ASP A 360 -25.12 -4.42 28.02
CA ASP A 360 -26.41 -3.77 28.24
C ASP A 360 -26.86 -2.93 27.03
N LYS A 361 -25.90 -2.36 26.27
CA LYS A 361 -26.18 -1.67 24.99
C LYS A 361 -26.44 -2.66 23.85
N TYR A 362 -25.68 -3.75 23.79
CA TYR A 362 -25.93 -4.88 22.87
C TYR A 362 -27.35 -5.46 23.05
N ALA A 363 -27.82 -5.55 24.29
CA ALA A 363 -29.16 -6.04 24.62
C ALA A 363 -30.30 -5.23 23.97
N THR A 364 -30.11 -3.94 23.65
CA THR A 364 -31.19 -3.12 23.09
C THR A 364 -31.46 -3.39 21.60
N PHE A 365 -30.62 -4.17 20.92
CA PHE A 365 -30.76 -4.53 19.50
C PHE A 365 -30.50 -6.01 19.21
N TYR A 366 -30.27 -6.84 20.24
CA TYR A 366 -30.08 -8.28 20.10
C TYR A 366 -31.21 -8.96 19.30
N ASP A 367 -32.46 -8.54 19.52
CA ASP A 367 -33.62 -9.13 18.85
C ASP A 367 -33.72 -8.81 17.36
N THR A 368 -33.06 -7.74 16.88
CA THR A 368 -32.90 -7.45 15.44
C THR A 368 -31.67 -8.17 14.89
N LEU A 369 -30.52 -8.02 15.56
CA LEU A 369 -29.23 -8.54 15.12
C LEU A 369 -29.21 -10.07 14.90
N LYS A 370 -29.97 -10.82 15.72
CA LYS A 370 -30.06 -12.28 15.63
C LYS A 370 -30.77 -12.79 14.37
N GLU A 371 -31.62 -11.97 13.74
CA GLU A 371 -32.37 -12.36 12.53
C GLU A 371 -31.47 -12.27 11.28
N HIS A 372 -30.49 -11.36 11.27
CA HIS A 372 -29.48 -11.25 10.21
C HIS A 372 -28.51 -12.45 10.15
N ALA A 373 -28.15 -13.03 11.30
CA ALA A 373 -27.27 -14.19 11.34
C ALA A 373 -27.47 -15.08 12.57
N SER A 374 -27.57 -16.39 12.35
CA SER A 374 -27.67 -17.38 13.41
C SER A 374 -26.45 -17.41 14.33
N GLY A 375 -26.68 -17.59 15.63
CA GLY A 375 -25.64 -17.94 16.61
C GLY A 375 -25.08 -16.77 17.43
N PHE A 376 -25.61 -15.55 17.29
CA PHE A 376 -25.38 -14.48 18.26
C PHE A 376 -25.78 -14.95 19.69
N PRO A 377 -24.90 -14.82 20.70
CA PRO A 377 -25.20 -15.20 22.07
C PRO A 377 -26.17 -14.21 22.72
N THR A 378 -27.05 -14.69 23.60
CA THR A 378 -27.95 -13.78 24.34
C THR A 378 -27.15 -12.83 25.25
N PRO A 379 -27.67 -11.63 25.57
CA PRO A 379 -27.03 -10.72 26.53
C PRO A 379 -26.79 -11.37 27.90
N LYS A 380 -27.67 -12.28 28.34
CA LYS A 380 -27.47 -13.05 29.56
C LYS A 380 -26.26 -13.97 29.45
N GLU A 381 -26.12 -14.75 28.38
CA GLU A 381 -24.96 -15.62 28.16
C GLU A 381 -23.65 -14.84 28.02
N LEU A 382 -23.70 -13.59 27.55
CA LEU A 382 -22.54 -12.70 27.55
C LEU A 382 -22.18 -12.25 28.97
N LEU A 383 -23.16 -11.79 29.77
CA LEU A 383 -22.95 -11.38 31.17
C LEU A 383 -22.45 -12.53 32.05
N ASP A 384 -23.02 -13.74 31.90
CA ASP A 384 -22.59 -14.97 32.60
C ASP A 384 -21.13 -15.37 32.27
N LYS A 385 -20.52 -14.76 31.24
CA LYS A 385 -19.14 -15.01 30.78
C LYS A 385 -18.16 -13.89 31.09
N VAL A 386 -18.53 -12.85 31.83
CA VAL A 386 -17.61 -11.78 32.24
C VAL A 386 -16.91 -12.12 33.56
N PHE A 387 -15.58 -12.20 33.56
CA PHE A 387 -14.78 -12.57 34.72
C PHE A 387 -13.69 -11.53 35.04
N ILE A 388 -13.12 -11.61 36.25
CA ILE A 388 -12.05 -10.73 36.71
C ILE A 388 -10.74 -11.53 36.74
N GLY A 389 -9.77 -11.08 35.96
CA GLY A 389 -8.40 -11.59 35.91
C GLY A 389 -7.46 -10.84 36.86
N ASN A 390 -6.16 -10.87 36.53
CA ASN A 390 -5.10 -10.27 37.34
C ASN A 390 -4.92 -8.77 37.01
N ILE A 391 -5.89 -7.95 37.39
CA ILE A 391 -5.97 -6.50 37.06
C ILE A 391 -5.02 -5.58 37.86
N SER A 392 -4.30 -6.11 38.87
CA SER A 392 -3.74 -5.32 39.97
C SER A 392 -2.37 -4.69 39.74
N ASN A 393 -1.54 -5.21 38.81
CA ASN A 393 -0.26 -4.65 38.40
C ASN A 393 0.24 -5.37 37.13
N VAL A 394 1.07 -4.69 36.35
CA VAL A 394 1.70 -5.19 35.12
C VAL A 394 2.37 -6.55 35.36
N GLY A 395 1.90 -7.61 34.67
CA GLY A 395 2.50 -8.94 34.79
C GLY A 395 2.19 -9.68 36.10
N ALA A 396 1.23 -9.24 36.92
CA ALA A 396 0.93 -9.86 38.21
C ALA A 396 0.41 -11.30 38.08
N MET A 397 1.08 -12.25 38.74
CA MET A 397 0.72 -13.69 38.75
C MET A 397 0.63 -14.27 40.17
N ASP A 398 0.57 -13.44 41.22
CA ASP A 398 0.57 -13.86 42.63
C ASP A 398 -0.74 -14.53 43.06
N ARG A 399 -1.88 -14.14 42.48
CA ARG A 399 -3.23 -14.56 42.89
C ARG A 399 -3.94 -15.37 41.82
N ASN A 400 -4.65 -16.42 42.24
CA ASN A 400 -5.78 -16.94 41.47
C ASN A 400 -6.91 -15.91 41.45
N THR A 401 -7.72 -15.93 40.40
CA THR A 401 -8.81 -14.98 40.12
C THR A 401 -9.92 -15.73 39.39
N SER A 402 -11.16 -15.22 39.37
CA SER A 402 -12.26 -15.93 38.68
C SER A 402 -11.97 -16.12 37.18
N GLY A 403 -11.29 -15.16 36.54
CA GLY A 403 -10.84 -15.27 35.16
C GLY A 403 -9.75 -16.32 34.93
N SER A 404 -8.71 -16.34 35.78
CA SER A 404 -7.64 -17.36 35.63
C SER A 404 -8.13 -18.77 36.02
N ASP A 405 -9.02 -18.88 37.00
CA ASP A 405 -9.65 -20.16 37.36
C ASP A 405 -10.59 -20.66 36.24
N ARG A 406 -11.36 -19.77 35.62
CA ARG A 406 -12.21 -20.08 34.45
C ARG A 406 -11.42 -20.53 33.22
N ILE A 407 -10.26 -19.91 32.94
CA ILE A 407 -9.38 -20.37 31.85
C ILE A 407 -8.90 -21.81 32.12
N VAL A 408 -8.63 -22.18 33.37
CA VAL A 408 -8.28 -23.58 33.72
C VAL A 408 -9.44 -24.53 33.45
N GLU A 409 -10.69 -24.18 33.77
CA GLU A 409 -11.86 -24.99 33.43
C GLU A 409 -11.97 -25.21 31.91
N ILE A 410 -11.90 -24.14 31.12
CA ILE A 410 -12.04 -24.16 29.66
C ILE A 410 -10.94 -25.01 29.00
N LEU A 411 -9.69 -24.85 29.45
CA LEU A 411 -8.57 -25.61 28.90
C LEU A 411 -8.63 -27.09 29.29
N LEU A 412 -9.17 -27.43 30.47
CA LEU A 412 -9.30 -28.80 30.96
C LEU A 412 -10.64 -29.48 30.61
N ASP A 413 -11.60 -28.80 29.97
CA ASP A 413 -12.86 -29.41 29.52
C ASP A 413 -12.68 -30.38 28.35
N SER A 414 -13.71 -31.19 28.07
CA SER A 414 -13.74 -32.17 26.97
C SER A 414 -14.38 -31.65 25.67
N LYS A 415 -14.71 -30.35 25.58
CA LYS A 415 -15.28 -29.78 24.34
C LYS A 415 -14.21 -29.78 23.24
N PRO A 416 -14.48 -30.33 22.04
CA PRO A 416 -13.49 -30.46 20.97
C PRO A 416 -13.18 -29.12 20.28
N GLY A 417 -12.09 -29.11 19.52
CA GLY A 417 -11.58 -27.93 18.81
C GLY A 417 -10.66 -27.05 19.67
N PRO A 418 -9.97 -26.08 19.04
CA PRO A 418 -9.04 -25.19 19.71
C PRO A 418 -9.76 -24.12 20.55
N VAL A 419 -9.05 -23.63 21.57
CA VAL A 419 -9.41 -22.44 22.35
C VAL A 419 -8.39 -21.34 22.05
N TYR A 420 -8.83 -20.26 21.40
CA TYR A 420 -8.03 -19.07 21.17
C TYR A 420 -8.02 -18.20 22.44
N LEU A 421 -6.88 -18.16 23.12
CA LEU A 421 -6.60 -17.28 24.23
C LEU A 421 -6.08 -15.96 23.66
N GLN A 422 -6.94 -14.96 23.55
CA GLN A 422 -6.62 -13.65 22.97
C GLN A 422 -6.14 -12.70 24.07
N ALA A 423 -4.84 -12.44 24.11
CA ALA A 423 -4.25 -11.36 24.90
C ALA A 423 -4.32 -10.06 24.09
N TRP A 424 -5.34 -9.26 24.39
CA TRP A 424 -5.46 -7.87 23.96
C TRP A 424 -4.47 -7.05 24.81
N GLY A 425 -4.62 -7.19 26.14
CA GLY A 425 -3.66 -6.70 27.14
C GLY A 425 -2.48 -7.63 27.44
N GLY A 426 -2.00 -7.54 28.68
CA GLY A 426 -0.96 -8.44 29.20
C GLY A 426 -1.44 -9.89 29.36
N THR A 427 -0.52 -10.83 29.15
CA THR A 427 -0.79 -12.27 29.23
C THR A 427 -0.88 -12.80 30.66
N ASN A 428 -0.74 -11.97 31.70
CA ASN A 428 -0.61 -12.42 33.09
C ASN A 428 -1.75 -13.32 33.60
N THR A 429 -3.00 -13.02 33.25
CA THR A 429 -4.16 -13.85 33.65
C THR A 429 -4.12 -15.24 33.00
N ILE A 430 -3.69 -15.31 31.73
CA ILE A 430 -3.46 -16.57 31.00
C ILE A 430 -2.27 -17.33 31.61
N ALA A 431 -1.17 -16.62 31.89
CA ALA A 431 0.02 -17.16 32.53
C ALA A 431 -0.30 -17.77 33.92
N ARG A 432 -1.17 -17.12 34.71
CA ARG A 432 -1.66 -17.62 35.99
C ARG A 432 -2.47 -18.91 35.84
N ALA A 433 -3.33 -19.00 34.84
CA ALA A 433 -4.10 -20.20 34.54
C ALA A 433 -3.19 -21.37 34.12
N LEU A 434 -2.27 -21.12 33.19
CA LEU A 434 -1.25 -22.10 32.76
C LEU A 434 -0.38 -22.54 33.94
N TRP A 435 0.05 -21.63 34.82
CA TRP A 435 0.77 -21.97 36.06
C TRP A 435 -0.03 -22.93 36.94
N LYS A 436 -1.33 -22.68 37.13
CA LYS A 436 -2.22 -23.56 37.91
C LYS A 436 -2.38 -24.94 37.26
N ILE A 437 -2.33 -25.04 35.92
CA ILE A 437 -2.33 -26.33 35.21
C ILE A 437 -1.00 -27.06 35.41
N GLN A 438 0.14 -26.41 35.16
CA GLN A 438 1.48 -26.98 35.35
C GLN A 438 1.68 -27.59 36.74
N HIS A 439 1.15 -26.95 37.79
CA HIS A 439 1.38 -27.35 39.19
C HIS A 439 0.28 -28.25 39.80
N ARG A 440 -0.87 -28.44 39.13
CA ARG A 440 -1.97 -29.30 39.64
C ARG A 440 -2.42 -30.40 38.70
N TYR A 441 -2.13 -30.27 37.41
CA TYR A 441 -2.49 -31.22 36.36
C TYR A 441 -1.33 -31.41 35.36
N PRO A 442 -0.09 -31.71 35.83
CA PRO A 442 1.10 -31.77 34.97
C PRO A 442 0.92 -32.75 33.80
N ASP A 443 0.28 -33.89 34.03
CA ASP A 443 0.02 -34.93 33.02
C ASP A 443 -0.89 -34.46 31.88
N ARG A 444 -1.64 -33.36 32.08
CA ARG A 444 -2.52 -32.74 31.07
C ARG A 444 -1.88 -31.54 30.35
N MET A 445 -0.61 -31.19 30.63
CA MET A 445 0.07 -30.07 29.95
C MET A 445 0.10 -30.26 28.44
N GLN A 446 0.44 -31.44 27.92
CA GLN A 446 0.50 -31.68 26.48
C GLN A 446 -0.88 -31.68 25.80
N GLU A 447 -1.94 -32.11 26.52
CA GLU A 447 -3.32 -31.96 26.05
C GLU A 447 -3.68 -30.48 25.87
N VAL A 448 -3.35 -29.66 26.87
CA VAL A 448 -3.61 -28.22 26.85
C VAL A 448 -2.79 -27.51 25.77
N SER A 449 -1.51 -27.84 25.57
CA SER A 449 -0.69 -27.29 24.47
C SER A 449 -1.24 -27.62 23.08
N ARG A 450 -1.91 -28.78 22.91
CA ARG A 450 -2.57 -29.17 21.65
C ARG A 450 -3.96 -28.54 21.46
N LYS A 451 -4.54 -27.97 22.51
CA LYS A 451 -5.89 -27.39 22.53
C LYS A 451 -5.88 -25.87 22.53
N ALA A 452 -4.94 -25.24 23.22
CA ALA A 452 -4.84 -23.79 23.30
C ALA A 452 -4.08 -23.21 22.09
N ILE A 453 -4.51 -22.03 21.64
CA ILE A 453 -3.74 -21.16 20.76
C ILE A 453 -3.66 -19.79 21.42
N LEU A 454 -2.47 -19.31 21.73
CA LEU A 454 -2.26 -18.00 22.34
C LEU A 454 -2.11 -16.94 21.23
N TYR A 455 -3.00 -15.96 21.17
CA TYR A 455 -2.88 -14.83 20.25
C TYR A 455 -2.46 -13.59 21.04
N ILE A 456 -1.39 -12.90 20.62
CA ILE A 456 -0.82 -11.77 21.38
C ILE A 456 -0.81 -10.48 20.54
N ILE A 457 -1.44 -9.44 21.07
CA ILE A 457 -1.39 -8.07 20.54
C ILE A 457 -0.29 -7.33 21.31
N LEU A 458 0.90 -7.18 20.69
CA LEU A 458 2.11 -6.58 21.30
C LEU A 458 2.65 -7.34 22.55
N ASP A 459 3.96 -7.28 22.80
CA ASP A 459 4.50 -7.75 24.10
C ASP A 459 4.14 -6.72 25.18
N GLN A 460 2.94 -6.87 25.77
CA GLN A 460 2.24 -5.94 26.68
C GLN A 460 2.67 -6.07 28.16
N ASP A 461 3.09 -7.26 28.59
CA ASP A 461 3.77 -7.50 29.87
C ASP A 461 4.92 -8.52 29.68
N LYS A 462 5.60 -8.90 30.77
CA LYS A 462 6.76 -9.79 30.74
C LYS A 462 6.42 -11.30 30.84
N THR A 463 5.18 -11.66 31.19
CA THR A 463 4.78 -13.03 31.55
C THR A 463 4.80 -14.00 30.37
N PHE A 464 4.53 -13.55 29.15
CA PHE A 464 4.72 -14.38 27.96
C PHE A 464 6.19 -14.79 27.80
N ARG A 465 7.10 -13.81 27.81
CA ARG A 465 8.53 -14.02 27.52
C ARG A 465 9.30 -14.66 28.67
N GLU A 466 8.95 -14.35 29.93
CA GLU A 466 9.61 -14.88 31.13
C GLU A 466 8.99 -16.20 31.66
N TYR A 467 7.68 -16.42 31.49
CA TYR A 467 7.00 -17.59 32.04
C TYR A 467 6.39 -18.51 30.97
N ILE A 468 5.46 -18.03 30.13
CA ILE A 468 4.71 -18.91 29.22
C ILE A 468 5.66 -19.61 28.25
N HIS A 469 6.39 -18.86 27.41
CA HIS A 469 7.25 -19.43 26.38
C HIS A 469 8.34 -20.38 26.94
N PRO A 470 9.00 -20.10 28.08
CA PRO A 470 9.93 -21.05 28.70
C PRO A 470 9.29 -22.32 29.29
N ASN A 471 8.04 -22.28 29.77
CA ASN A 471 7.39 -23.42 30.44
C ASN A 471 6.42 -24.21 29.54
N TRP A 472 5.98 -23.60 28.44
CA TRP A 472 4.99 -24.15 27.50
C TRP A 472 5.50 -24.10 26.04
N PRO A 473 6.65 -24.75 25.73
CA PRO A 473 7.30 -24.64 24.42
C PRO A 473 6.51 -25.27 23.26
N GLU A 474 5.52 -26.13 23.55
CA GLU A 474 4.59 -26.72 22.56
C GLU A 474 3.34 -25.83 22.30
N LEU A 475 3.12 -24.77 23.08
CA LEU A 475 1.92 -23.92 22.95
C LEU A 475 2.01 -23.01 21.72
N LEU A 476 1.18 -23.28 20.71
CA LEU A 476 1.09 -22.46 19.50
C LEU A 476 0.75 -21.00 19.87
N THR A 477 1.66 -20.09 19.54
CA THR A 477 1.54 -18.67 19.84
C THR A 477 1.60 -17.83 18.57
N LEU A 478 0.58 -17.02 18.32
CA LEU A 478 0.45 -16.10 17.18
C LEU A 478 0.71 -14.66 17.63
N GLY A 479 1.96 -14.22 17.49
CA GLY A 479 2.42 -12.90 17.92
C GLY A 479 2.19 -11.81 16.86
N SER A 480 1.12 -11.04 17.03
CA SER A 480 0.83 -9.84 16.23
C SER A 480 1.65 -8.63 16.70
N PHE A 481 2.91 -8.83 17.09
CA PHE A 481 3.78 -7.84 17.73
C PHE A 481 3.99 -6.53 16.92
N ARG A 482 3.66 -6.53 15.63
CA ARG A 482 3.83 -5.39 14.71
C ARG A 482 2.70 -5.19 13.69
N GLN A 483 1.97 -6.25 13.29
CA GLN A 483 0.90 -6.13 12.30
C GLN A 483 -0.27 -5.30 12.84
N PHE A 484 -0.58 -5.44 14.13
CA PHE A 484 -1.65 -4.72 14.83
C PHE A 484 -1.64 -3.20 14.60
N ALA A 485 -0.45 -2.61 14.42
CA ALA A 485 -0.26 -1.19 14.14
C ALA A 485 -1.02 -0.69 12.90
N THR A 486 -1.40 -1.59 11.98
CA THR A 486 -2.31 -1.32 10.85
C THR A 486 -3.61 -0.65 11.27
N ILE A 487 -4.18 -1.07 12.41
CA ILE A 487 -5.50 -0.64 12.90
C ILE A 487 -5.41 -0.03 14.32
N ALA A 488 -4.21 0.05 14.90
CA ALA A 488 -3.98 0.81 16.15
C ALA A 488 -3.92 2.34 15.92
N TYR A 489 -3.65 3.12 16.97
CA TYR A 489 -3.61 4.60 17.04
C TYR A 489 -2.84 5.37 15.93
N ARG A 490 -2.01 4.68 15.14
CA ARG A 490 -1.24 5.24 14.02
C ARG A 490 -1.56 4.59 12.68
N TRP A 491 -2.77 4.04 12.53
CA TRP A 491 -3.28 3.44 11.29
C TRP A 491 -3.04 4.32 10.05
N ASP A 492 -3.22 5.64 10.18
CA ASP A 492 -2.99 6.68 9.17
C ASP A 492 -1.53 6.76 8.69
N GLN A 493 -0.60 6.20 9.47
CA GLN A 493 0.84 6.08 9.18
C GLN A 493 1.25 4.66 8.80
N LYS A 494 0.30 3.71 8.73
CA LYS A 494 0.52 2.28 8.43
C LYS A 494 -0.26 1.77 7.21
N ILE A 495 -1.32 2.46 6.80
CA ILE A 495 -2.10 2.12 5.60
C ILE A 495 -1.99 3.23 4.53
N PRO A 496 -2.09 2.89 3.22
CA PRO A 496 -2.21 3.84 2.12
C PRO A 496 -3.33 4.89 2.32
N GLU A 497 -3.13 6.13 1.83
CA GLU A 497 -4.08 7.25 1.96
C GLU A 497 -5.38 6.99 1.21
N GLU A 498 -5.27 6.24 0.13
CA GLU A 498 -6.36 5.81 -0.73
C GLU A 498 -7.36 4.89 0.01
N LEU A 499 -6.95 4.31 1.15
CA LEU A 499 -7.81 3.56 2.07
C LEU A 499 -8.34 4.40 3.24
N HIS A 500 -7.81 5.61 3.49
CA HIS A 500 -8.25 6.46 4.62
C HIS A 500 -9.73 6.85 4.50
N LYS A 501 -10.30 6.82 3.29
CA LYS A 501 -11.74 6.96 2.99
C LYS A 501 -12.64 5.95 3.73
N HIS A 502 -12.08 4.88 4.30
CA HIS A 502 -12.78 3.85 5.08
C HIS A 502 -12.60 3.99 6.60
N PHE A 503 -11.90 5.05 7.03
CA PHE A 503 -11.53 5.30 8.42
C PHE A 503 -11.79 6.76 8.81
N ASP A 504 -12.01 7.67 7.86
CA ASP A 504 -12.16 9.09 8.13
C ASP A 504 -13.42 9.45 8.96
N ALA A 505 -13.48 10.69 9.44
CA ALA A 505 -14.58 11.17 10.28
C ALA A 505 -15.96 11.19 9.58
N LYS A 506 -16.00 11.24 8.24
CA LYS A 506 -17.23 11.15 7.46
C LYS A 506 -17.67 9.70 7.31
N TRP A 507 -16.74 8.77 7.04
CA TRP A 507 -17.02 7.34 6.98
C TRP A 507 -17.53 6.82 8.33
N MET A 508 -16.77 7.06 9.41
CA MET A 508 -17.17 6.66 10.77
C MET A 508 -18.52 7.24 11.19
N LYS A 509 -18.78 8.52 10.86
CA LYS A 509 -20.07 9.15 11.17
C LYS A 509 -21.22 8.62 10.32
N ARG A 510 -20.99 8.24 9.06
CA ARG A 510 -22.05 7.64 8.21
C ARG A 510 -22.38 6.22 8.66
N ASN A 511 -21.36 5.43 8.97
CA ASN A 511 -21.45 3.98 8.94
C ASN A 511 -21.39 3.29 10.31
N ILE A 512 -21.00 4.00 11.39
CA ILE A 512 -20.84 3.41 12.73
C ILE A 512 -21.45 4.31 13.82
N LEU A 513 -21.09 5.60 13.88
CA LEU A 513 -21.34 6.42 15.07
C LEU A 513 -22.74 7.03 15.18
N ARG A 514 -23.48 7.07 14.06
CA ARG A 514 -24.73 7.82 13.95
C ARG A 514 -25.83 6.91 13.42
N ASP A 515 -26.94 6.85 14.16
CA ASP A 515 -28.16 6.12 13.80
C ASP A 515 -28.02 4.58 13.73
N HIS A 516 -26.90 3.99 14.21
CA HIS A 516 -26.59 2.54 14.25
C HIS A 516 -26.66 1.90 15.66
N GLY A 517 -27.55 2.40 16.52
CA GLY A 517 -27.76 1.87 17.87
C GLY A 517 -26.72 2.31 18.91
N PRO A 518 -26.98 2.06 20.21
CA PRO A 518 -26.24 2.67 21.32
C PRO A 518 -24.83 2.11 21.54
N LEU A 519 -24.55 0.87 21.13
CA LEU A 519 -23.19 0.30 21.25
C LEU A 519 -22.24 0.94 20.22
N CYS A 520 -22.66 1.01 18.95
CA CYS A 520 -21.89 1.63 17.87
C CYS A 520 -21.65 3.13 18.14
N ALA A 521 -22.65 3.83 18.69
CA ALA A 521 -22.55 5.22 19.12
C ALA A 521 -21.59 5.46 20.31
N ARG A 522 -21.19 4.41 21.06
CA ARG A 522 -20.18 4.50 22.14
C ARG A 522 -18.74 4.32 21.66
N TYR A 523 -18.51 3.92 20.41
CA TYR A 523 -17.14 3.86 19.86
C TYR A 523 -16.46 5.22 20.03
N GLU A 524 -15.33 5.26 20.75
CA GLU A 524 -14.64 6.49 21.12
C GLU A 524 -13.86 7.06 19.93
N ALA A 525 -14.55 7.67 18.98
CA ALA A 525 -13.94 8.24 17.78
C ALA A 525 -12.85 9.28 18.09
N HIS A 526 -11.86 9.40 17.20
CA HIS A 526 -10.86 10.47 17.26
C HIS A 526 -11.39 11.71 16.52
N PRO A 527 -11.60 12.86 17.19
CA PRO A 527 -12.43 13.95 16.67
C PRO A 527 -11.95 14.57 15.34
N GLN A 528 -10.66 14.46 15.03
CA GLN A 528 -10.07 14.96 13.79
C GLN A 528 -9.86 13.87 12.72
N LYS A 529 -9.88 12.59 13.10
CA LYS A 529 -9.52 11.45 12.22
C LYS A 529 -10.71 10.54 11.89
N GLY A 530 -11.79 10.56 12.67
CA GLY A 530 -12.80 9.51 12.65
C GLY A 530 -12.32 8.32 13.48
N PHE A 531 -11.75 7.32 12.81
CA PHE A 531 -11.30 6.10 13.45
C PHE A 531 -10.15 6.40 14.42
N ARG A 532 -10.21 5.83 15.62
CA ARG A 532 -9.18 6.04 16.66
C ARG A 532 -8.12 4.96 16.57
N SER A 533 -8.48 3.78 17.03
CA SER A 533 -7.61 2.62 17.24
C SER A 533 -8.52 1.45 17.62
N GLU A 534 -8.23 0.28 17.06
CA GLU A 534 -8.68 -1.02 17.54
C GLU A 534 -7.48 -1.94 17.44
N GLY A 535 -6.47 -1.70 18.30
CA GLY A 535 -5.22 -2.45 18.28
C GLY A 535 -5.45 -3.96 18.37
N ASP A 536 -6.52 -4.36 19.06
CA ASP A 536 -6.78 -5.74 19.48
C ASP A 536 -7.70 -6.52 18.55
N SER A 537 -8.52 -5.83 17.75
CA SER A 537 -9.40 -6.45 16.75
C SER A 537 -8.75 -7.50 15.85
N PRO A 538 -7.47 -7.41 15.43
CA PRO A 538 -6.76 -8.50 14.76
C PRO A 538 -6.81 -9.87 15.47
N ALA A 539 -6.90 -9.90 16.81
CA ALA A 539 -6.96 -11.13 17.59
C ALA A 539 -8.21 -11.96 17.34
N PHE A 540 -9.36 -11.31 17.16
CA PHE A 540 -10.61 -11.96 16.78
C PHE A 540 -10.85 -11.98 15.27
N MET A 541 -10.38 -10.96 14.53
CA MET A 541 -10.43 -10.91 13.07
C MET A 541 -9.61 -12.02 12.39
N HIS A 542 -8.70 -12.68 13.12
CA HIS A 542 -8.05 -13.91 12.65
C HIS A 542 -9.02 -15.10 12.53
N GLN A 543 -10.09 -15.14 13.35
CA GLN A 543 -11.05 -16.25 13.39
C GLN A 543 -12.28 -16.09 12.49
N ILE A 544 -12.60 -14.87 12.00
CA ILE A 544 -13.73 -14.63 11.10
C ILE A 544 -13.56 -15.46 9.82
N ARG A 545 -14.55 -16.29 9.49
CA ARG A 545 -14.44 -17.30 8.42
C ARG A 545 -14.74 -16.76 7.03
N VAL A 546 -13.99 -15.73 6.60
CA VAL A 546 -14.13 -15.10 5.28
C VAL A 546 -13.62 -15.96 4.11
N GLY A 547 -13.36 -17.26 4.31
CA GLY A 547 -12.90 -18.23 3.30
C GLY A 547 -11.42 -18.12 2.89
N LEU A 548 -10.64 -17.24 3.55
CA LEU A 548 -9.18 -17.15 3.40
C LEU A 548 -8.39 -18.30 4.08
N ARG A 549 -9.06 -19.24 4.76
CA ARG A 549 -8.45 -20.42 5.43
C ARG A 549 -7.42 -20.07 6.53
N SER A 550 -7.55 -18.90 7.18
CA SER A 550 -6.63 -18.40 8.22
C SER A 550 -6.42 -19.34 9.40
N LEU A 551 -7.49 -20.02 9.82
CA LEU A 551 -7.49 -20.99 10.94
C LEU A 551 -6.65 -22.24 10.66
N GLU A 552 -6.47 -22.60 9.39
CA GLU A 552 -5.88 -23.88 8.98
C GLU A 552 -4.35 -23.85 8.94
N HIS A 553 -3.76 -22.65 8.83
CA HIS A 553 -2.31 -22.47 8.86
C HIS A 553 -1.93 -21.00 9.15
N PRO A 554 -1.02 -20.71 10.12
CA PRO A 554 -0.66 -19.34 10.49
C PRO A 554 -0.11 -18.51 9.32
N GLY A 555 0.61 -19.16 8.41
CA GLY A 555 1.20 -18.53 7.22
C GLY A 555 0.23 -18.25 6.06
N PHE A 556 -1.01 -18.76 6.08
CA PHE A 556 -1.99 -18.48 5.03
C PHE A 556 -2.54 -17.06 5.13
N GLY A 557 -2.81 -16.60 6.35
CA GLY A 557 -3.28 -15.25 6.66
C GLY A 557 -4.78 -15.03 6.43
N GLY A 558 -5.29 -13.99 7.09
CA GLY A 558 -6.68 -13.51 7.01
C GLY A 558 -6.78 -12.06 7.50
N TRP A 559 -7.97 -11.61 7.92
CA TRP A 559 -8.17 -10.24 8.39
C TRP A 559 -7.38 -9.89 9.66
N GLY A 560 -7.08 -10.87 10.52
CA GLY A 560 -6.15 -10.71 11.65
C GLY A 560 -4.67 -10.62 11.26
N GLY A 561 -4.31 -10.81 9.99
CA GLY A 561 -2.93 -10.85 9.50
C GLY A 561 -2.40 -12.26 9.30
N ARG A 562 -1.08 -12.38 9.18
CA ARG A 562 -0.35 -13.55 8.67
C ARG A 562 0.96 -13.76 9.41
N PHE A 563 1.45 -14.99 9.53
CA PHE A 563 2.58 -15.29 10.42
C PHE A 563 3.63 -16.24 9.82
N ILE A 564 4.87 -16.10 10.28
CA ILE A 564 5.99 -17.05 10.10
C ILE A 564 6.59 -17.39 11.47
N GLN A 565 7.34 -18.48 11.60
CA GLN A 565 7.97 -18.82 12.88
C GLN A 565 8.93 -17.71 13.36
N GLU A 566 8.96 -17.44 14.67
CA GLU A 566 9.91 -16.49 15.26
C GLU A 566 11.34 -17.00 15.08
N LYS A 567 11.53 -18.32 15.26
CA LYS A 567 12.73 -19.12 14.98
C LYS A 567 12.29 -20.48 14.41
N SER A 568 13.05 -21.08 13.49
CA SER A 568 12.71 -22.39 12.92
C SER A 568 12.56 -23.46 14.02
N GLY A 569 11.51 -24.27 13.93
CA GLY A 569 11.10 -25.28 14.92
C GLY A 569 10.31 -24.74 16.12
N SER A 570 10.01 -23.43 16.20
CA SER A 570 9.33 -22.83 17.35
C SER A 570 7.80 -22.84 17.22
N ALA A 571 7.11 -23.11 18.32
CA ALA A 571 5.67 -22.87 18.44
C ALA A 571 5.32 -21.37 18.53
N VAL A 572 6.30 -20.47 18.65
CA VAL A 572 6.08 -19.01 18.62
C VAL A 572 6.22 -18.50 17.19
N TRP A 573 5.15 -17.87 16.71
CA TRP A 573 5.05 -17.25 15.40
C TRP A 573 4.98 -15.73 15.54
N LYS A 574 5.53 -15.01 14.55
CA LYS A 574 5.57 -13.55 14.46
C LYS A 574 4.92 -13.09 13.16
N GLY A 575 4.41 -11.86 13.13
CA GLY A 575 3.84 -11.26 11.93
C GLY A 575 4.76 -11.34 10.71
N ALA A 576 4.24 -11.89 9.61
CA ALA A 576 4.90 -12.02 8.32
C ALA A 576 4.83 -10.70 7.52
N ARG A 577 5.64 -10.61 6.46
CA ARG A 577 5.65 -9.48 5.53
C ARG A 577 5.09 -9.86 4.17
N ASP A 578 4.34 -8.93 3.61
CA ASP A 578 3.74 -8.99 2.28
C ASP A 578 4.25 -7.83 1.43
N ALA A 579 4.78 -8.12 0.25
CA ALA A 579 5.61 -7.18 -0.52
C ALA A 579 6.71 -6.48 0.31
N GLY A 580 7.17 -7.11 1.40
CA GLY A 580 8.15 -6.57 2.35
C GLY A 580 7.57 -5.72 3.50
N ASP A 581 6.28 -5.39 3.49
CA ASP A 581 5.59 -4.67 4.57
C ASP A 581 4.86 -5.62 5.53
N VAL A 582 5.05 -5.41 6.83
CA VAL A 582 4.39 -6.18 7.91
C VAL A 582 2.94 -5.74 8.14
N CYS A 583 2.56 -4.52 7.74
CA CYS A 583 1.19 -4.03 7.87
C CYS A 583 0.28 -4.55 6.72
N LYS A 584 0.84 -4.80 5.54
CA LYS A 584 0.11 -5.22 4.33
C LYS A 584 -0.64 -6.55 4.47
N ALA A 585 -0.19 -7.45 5.35
CA ALA A 585 -0.90 -8.68 5.69
C ALA A 585 -2.30 -8.42 6.29
N ILE A 586 -2.54 -7.23 6.84
CA ILE A 586 -3.86 -6.77 7.30
C ILE A 586 -4.44 -5.71 6.35
N TRP A 587 -3.71 -4.63 6.00
CA TRP A 587 -4.32 -3.49 5.33
C TRP A 587 -4.83 -3.77 3.92
N ARG A 588 -4.35 -4.83 3.24
CA ARG A 588 -4.90 -5.26 1.94
C ARG A 588 -6.40 -5.61 2.00
N PHE A 589 -6.93 -5.89 3.19
CA PHE A 589 -8.32 -6.25 3.43
C PHE A 589 -9.15 -5.11 4.03
N ALA A 590 -8.59 -3.90 4.18
CA ALA A 590 -9.20 -2.83 4.97
C ALA A 590 -10.54 -2.32 4.42
N GLU A 591 -10.70 -2.24 3.10
CA GLU A 591 -12.00 -1.92 2.48
C GLU A 591 -13.05 -2.99 2.81
N ALA A 592 -12.69 -4.27 2.72
CA ALA A 592 -13.60 -5.38 3.04
C ALA A 592 -13.99 -5.45 4.52
N PHE A 593 -13.04 -5.36 5.46
CA PHE A 593 -13.36 -5.46 6.90
C PHE A 593 -14.01 -4.21 7.48
N GLN A 594 -13.83 -3.05 6.86
CA GLN A 594 -14.58 -1.84 7.23
C GLN A 594 -16.02 -1.90 6.69
N ASN A 595 -16.22 -2.35 5.45
CA ASN A 595 -17.56 -2.57 4.91
C ASN A 595 -18.36 -3.63 5.69
N ASP A 596 -17.74 -4.74 6.10
CA ASP A 596 -18.38 -5.78 6.92
C ASP A 596 -18.78 -5.27 8.32
N TRP A 597 -17.96 -4.40 8.91
CA TRP A 597 -18.32 -3.72 10.16
C TRP A 597 -19.47 -2.72 9.99
N ALA A 598 -19.51 -2.01 8.86
CA ALA A 598 -20.59 -1.08 8.54
C ALA A 598 -21.94 -1.79 8.28
N ALA A 599 -21.96 -2.92 7.55
CA ALA A 599 -23.18 -3.71 7.38
C ALA A 599 -23.66 -4.28 8.73
N ARG A 600 -22.75 -4.75 9.59
CA ARG A 600 -23.11 -5.20 10.94
C ARG A 600 -23.57 -4.08 11.88
N ALA A 601 -23.24 -2.82 11.59
CA ALA A 601 -23.79 -1.67 12.29
C ALA A 601 -25.23 -1.38 11.82
N ASP A 602 -25.52 -1.56 10.52
CA ASP A 602 -26.88 -1.55 9.99
C ASP A 602 -27.74 -2.69 10.56
N TRP A 603 -27.18 -3.90 10.77
CA TRP A 603 -27.86 -5.03 11.43
C TRP A 603 -28.28 -4.75 12.89
N CYS A 604 -27.83 -3.65 13.49
CA CYS A 604 -28.27 -3.21 14.83
C CYS A 604 -29.57 -2.40 14.81
N VAL A 605 -30.07 -1.98 13.64
CA VAL A 605 -31.14 -0.96 13.52
C VAL A 605 -32.08 -1.13 12.32
N ARG A 606 -31.77 -2.02 11.37
CA ARG A 606 -32.59 -2.29 10.18
C ARG A 606 -33.17 -3.70 10.24
N GLU A 607 -34.25 -3.96 9.50
CA GLU A 607 -34.72 -5.33 9.24
C GLU A 607 -33.84 -6.03 8.19
N TYR A 608 -33.98 -7.35 8.03
CA TYR A 608 -33.19 -8.17 7.10
C TYR A 608 -33.15 -7.57 5.69
N GLU A 609 -34.31 -7.33 5.07
CA GLU A 609 -34.43 -6.84 3.69
C GLU A 609 -34.00 -5.37 3.49
N GLN A 610 -33.42 -4.74 4.52
CA GLN A 610 -32.95 -3.36 4.51
C GLN A 610 -31.44 -3.24 4.74
N ALA A 611 -30.71 -4.34 4.99
CA ALA A 611 -29.26 -4.38 5.14
C ALA A 611 -28.62 -5.44 4.23
N ASN A 612 -27.33 -5.28 3.92
CA ASN A 612 -26.58 -6.21 3.07
C ASN A 612 -26.01 -7.38 3.90
N HIS A 613 -25.96 -8.57 3.32
CA HIS A 613 -25.39 -9.78 3.91
C HIS A 613 -24.31 -10.39 3.00
N PRO A 614 -23.26 -11.01 3.57
CA PRO A 614 -22.05 -11.33 2.81
C PRO A 614 -22.26 -12.44 1.76
N PRO A 615 -21.74 -12.28 0.53
CA PRO A 615 -21.90 -13.23 -0.56
C PRO A 615 -21.19 -14.56 -0.28
N GLN A 616 -21.77 -15.66 -0.70
CA GLN A 616 -21.22 -17.00 -0.50
C GLN A 616 -20.24 -17.34 -1.63
N ALA A 617 -18.97 -16.93 -1.50
CA ALA A 617 -17.90 -17.33 -2.41
C ALA A 617 -17.70 -18.86 -2.40
N ARG A 618 -17.89 -19.54 -3.54
CA ARG A 618 -17.78 -21.00 -3.66
C ARG A 618 -17.10 -21.42 -4.97
N VAL A 619 -15.99 -22.12 -4.84
CA VAL A 619 -15.28 -22.76 -5.98
C VAL A 619 -15.79 -24.18 -6.17
N ALA A 620 -16.00 -24.60 -7.42
CA ALA A 620 -16.37 -25.97 -7.76
C ALA A 620 -15.18 -26.94 -7.63
N GLY A 621 -15.43 -28.11 -7.04
CA GLY A 621 -14.42 -29.15 -6.83
C GLY A 621 -13.65 -29.03 -5.49
N PRO A 622 -12.61 -29.84 -5.29
CA PRO A 622 -11.81 -29.82 -4.06
C PRO A 622 -10.97 -28.55 -3.93
N LEU A 623 -10.84 -28.05 -2.69
CA LEU A 623 -10.07 -26.84 -2.36
C LEU A 623 -8.57 -27.10 -2.19
N ASP A 624 -8.17 -28.35 -1.97
CA ASP A 624 -6.78 -28.80 -2.00
C ASP A 624 -6.64 -29.76 -3.19
N GLN A 625 -5.70 -29.45 -4.08
CA GLN A 625 -5.52 -30.12 -5.37
C GLN A 625 -4.05 -30.51 -5.58
N THR A 626 -3.83 -31.52 -6.42
CA THR A 626 -2.50 -31.94 -6.90
C THR A 626 -2.48 -31.92 -8.42
N ALA A 627 -1.38 -31.44 -9.02
CA ALA A 627 -1.18 -31.41 -10.46
C ALA A 627 0.31 -31.44 -10.83
N SER A 628 0.65 -31.99 -11.99
CA SER A 628 2.03 -32.11 -12.49
C SER A 628 2.44 -30.85 -13.29
N PRO A 629 3.75 -30.62 -13.54
CA PRO A 629 4.21 -29.52 -14.38
C PRO A 629 3.53 -29.47 -15.75
N ASN A 630 3.12 -28.27 -16.16
CA ASN A 630 2.37 -27.96 -17.39
C ASN A 630 0.89 -28.41 -17.41
N ASP A 631 0.36 -29.00 -16.34
CA ASP A 631 -1.09 -29.24 -16.24
C ASP A 631 -1.89 -27.95 -16.34
N ARG A 632 -3.10 -28.04 -16.89
CA ARG A 632 -4.03 -26.90 -16.99
C ARG A 632 -5.10 -26.96 -15.91
N ILE A 633 -4.87 -26.22 -14.84
CA ILE A 633 -5.90 -25.98 -13.82
C ILE A 633 -7.03 -25.15 -14.44
N LYS A 634 -8.27 -25.50 -14.05
CA LYS A 634 -9.50 -24.73 -14.32
C LYS A 634 -10.26 -24.64 -13.01
N LEU A 635 -10.61 -23.43 -12.57
CA LEU A 635 -11.43 -23.19 -11.39
C LEU A 635 -12.67 -22.40 -11.82
N SER A 636 -13.84 -22.71 -11.24
CA SER A 636 -15.08 -21.97 -11.48
C SER A 636 -15.72 -21.59 -10.15
N ALA A 637 -16.14 -20.33 -10.06
CA ALA A 637 -16.92 -19.76 -8.96
C ALA A 637 -18.44 -19.92 -9.18
N GLY A 638 -18.88 -20.70 -10.19
CA GLY A 638 -20.27 -20.81 -10.62
C GLY A 638 -21.27 -21.40 -9.62
N HIS A 639 -20.83 -21.76 -8.41
CA HIS A 639 -21.69 -22.09 -7.27
C HIS A 639 -21.79 -20.94 -6.25
N SER A 640 -21.16 -19.80 -6.51
CA SER A 640 -21.24 -18.65 -5.62
C SER A 640 -22.61 -18.01 -5.72
N THR A 641 -23.21 -17.68 -4.58
CA THR A 641 -24.55 -17.12 -4.48
C THR A 641 -24.55 -15.90 -3.58
N ASP A 642 -25.49 -15.00 -3.81
CA ASP A 642 -25.76 -13.88 -2.95
C ASP A 642 -27.06 -14.13 -2.14
N PRO A 643 -27.09 -13.88 -0.82
CA PRO A 643 -28.30 -14.06 -0.01
C PRO A 643 -29.41 -13.05 -0.33
N ASP A 644 -29.05 -11.80 -0.63
CA ASP A 644 -29.97 -10.69 -0.92
C ASP A 644 -30.31 -10.60 -2.42
N ASN A 645 -29.65 -11.44 -3.24
CA ASN A 645 -29.70 -11.52 -4.70
C ASN A 645 -28.95 -10.38 -5.40
N ASP A 646 -27.99 -9.77 -4.71
CA ASP A 646 -27.13 -8.72 -5.26
C ASP A 646 -26.17 -9.25 -6.34
N ARG A 647 -25.66 -8.34 -7.19
CA ARG A 647 -24.82 -8.72 -8.34
C ARG A 647 -23.38 -8.99 -7.91
N LEU A 648 -23.00 -10.25 -7.94
CA LEU A 648 -21.61 -10.69 -7.72
C LEU A 648 -20.63 -10.18 -8.79
N MET A 649 -19.47 -9.73 -8.31
CA MET A 649 -18.26 -9.43 -9.06
C MET A 649 -17.16 -10.42 -8.66
N PHE A 650 -16.46 -10.98 -9.64
CA PHE A 650 -15.49 -12.07 -9.44
C PHE A 650 -14.08 -11.64 -9.80
N LYS A 651 -13.11 -12.08 -8.99
CA LYS A 651 -11.69 -11.77 -9.18
C LYS A 651 -10.83 -12.94 -8.71
N TRP A 652 -9.83 -13.30 -9.50
CA TRP A 652 -8.90 -14.39 -9.22
C TRP A 652 -7.48 -13.87 -9.07
N TRP A 653 -6.78 -14.27 -8.02
CA TRP A 653 -5.40 -13.84 -7.78
C TRP A 653 -4.57 -14.87 -7.00
N GLN A 654 -3.32 -15.01 -7.41
CA GLN A 654 -2.32 -15.82 -6.71
C GLN A 654 -1.79 -15.06 -5.50
N TYR A 655 -1.85 -15.63 -4.29
CA TYR A 655 -1.33 -15.02 -3.06
C TYR A 655 0.18 -15.26 -2.95
N ALA A 656 0.95 -14.64 -3.84
CA ALA A 656 2.40 -14.86 -4.00
C ALA A 656 3.25 -14.66 -2.72
N ASP A 657 2.77 -13.89 -1.72
CA ASP A 657 3.44 -13.76 -0.42
C ASP A 657 3.33 -15.03 0.45
N VAL A 658 2.33 -15.88 0.20
CA VAL A 658 2.04 -17.15 0.89
C VAL A 658 2.67 -18.35 0.17
N ASP A 659 2.63 -18.34 -1.16
CA ASP A 659 3.09 -19.44 -2.01
C ASP A 659 4.49 -19.93 -1.64
N THR A 660 4.73 -21.25 -1.80
CA THR A 660 6.09 -21.80 -1.79
C THR A 660 6.68 -21.94 -3.21
N CYS A 661 5.81 -21.91 -4.23
CA CYS A 661 6.17 -21.74 -5.64
C CYS A 661 6.70 -20.33 -5.88
N LYS A 662 7.78 -20.18 -6.66
CA LYS A 662 8.35 -18.85 -7.00
C LYS A 662 7.79 -18.29 -8.29
N ALA A 663 7.45 -19.17 -9.23
CA ALA A 663 6.84 -18.82 -10.49
C ALA A 663 5.49 -18.14 -10.29
N ARG A 664 5.24 -17.14 -11.12
CA ARG A 664 3.94 -16.46 -11.23
C ARG A 664 3.14 -17.15 -12.32
N VAL A 665 1.87 -17.43 -12.07
CA VAL A 665 0.99 -18.05 -13.06
C VAL A 665 0.16 -16.99 -13.79
N ASP A 666 0.07 -17.10 -15.12
CA ASP A 666 -0.77 -16.23 -15.95
C ASP A 666 -2.23 -16.68 -15.84
N ILE A 667 -2.97 -15.99 -14.96
CA ILE A 667 -4.39 -16.25 -14.70
C ILE A 667 -5.23 -15.70 -15.85
N SER A 668 -5.75 -16.57 -16.69
CA SER A 668 -6.73 -16.21 -17.72
C SER A 668 -8.15 -16.37 -17.16
N THR A 669 -8.94 -15.30 -17.13
CA THR A 669 -10.35 -15.33 -16.70
C THR A 669 -11.31 -15.42 -17.88
N VAL A 670 -12.43 -16.08 -17.68
CA VAL A 670 -13.55 -16.24 -18.65
C VAL A 670 -14.88 -16.05 -17.91
N GLU A 671 -16.02 -16.13 -18.62
CA GLU A 671 -17.37 -16.09 -18.02
C GLU A 671 -17.59 -14.86 -17.11
N ASN A 672 -17.21 -13.67 -17.61
CA ASN A 672 -17.22 -12.39 -16.87
C ASN A 672 -16.43 -12.40 -15.54
N GLY A 673 -15.46 -13.31 -15.41
CA GLY A 673 -14.59 -13.46 -14.25
C GLY A 673 -14.97 -14.62 -13.32
N SER A 674 -16.13 -15.26 -13.50
CA SER A 674 -16.56 -16.35 -12.63
C SER A 674 -15.62 -17.57 -12.71
N ALA A 675 -14.98 -17.82 -13.85
CA ALA A 675 -14.04 -18.92 -14.02
C ALA A 675 -12.64 -18.43 -14.43
N CYS A 676 -11.61 -19.19 -14.06
CA CYS A 676 -10.23 -18.95 -14.44
C CYS A 676 -9.48 -20.23 -14.83
N THR A 677 -8.40 -20.07 -15.59
CA THR A 677 -7.47 -21.13 -15.94
C THR A 677 -6.03 -20.61 -15.94
N PHE A 678 -5.09 -21.47 -15.57
CA PHE A 678 -3.66 -21.22 -15.63
C PHE A 678 -2.91 -22.53 -15.92
N LEU A 679 -1.63 -22.43 -16.26
CA LEU A 679 -0.73 -23.58 -16.38
C LEU A 679 0.09 -23.74 -15.09
N VAL A 680 0.28 -24.98 -14.65
CA VAL A 680 1.13 -25.32 -13.50
C VAL A 680 2.60 -25.17 -13.91
N PRO A 681 3.42 -24.40 -13.17
CA PRO A 681 4.84 -24.23 -13.46
C PRO A 681 5.66 -25.47 -13.04
N ASP A 682 6.86 -25.59 -13.60
CA ASP A 682 7.81 -26.67 -13.28
C ASP A 682 8.56 -26.39 -11.96
N GLU A 683 7.83 -26.50 -10.85
CA GLU A 683 8.36 -26.43 -9.47
C GLU A 683 7.77 -27.55 -8.59
N PRO A 684 8.10 -28.84 -8.83
CA PRO A 684 7.61 -29.96 -8.02
C PRO A 684 7.93 -29.81 -6.53
N GLY A 685 7.01 -30.29 -5.69
CA GLY A 685 7.06 -30.12 -4.23
C GLY A 685 6.72 -28.72 -3.73
N LYS A 686 6.19 -27.83 -4.58
CA LYS A 686 5.73 -26.48 -4.20
C LYS A 686 4.21 -26.36 -4.19
N SER A 687 3.72 -25.23 -3.68
CA SER A 687 2.30 -24.90 -3.57
C SER A 687 1.99 -23.50 -4.09
N ILE A 688 0.86 -23.40 -4.80
CA ILE A 688 0.25 -22.17 -5.33
C ILE A 688 -1.07 -21.95 -4.60
N HIS A 689 -1.26 -20.76 -4.01
CA HIS A 689 -2.46 -20.37 -3.27
C HIS A 689 -3.30 -19.44 -4.16
N MET A 690 -4.25 -20.02 -4.88
CA MET A 690 -5.19 -19.26 -5.70
C MET A 690 -6.35 -18.77 -4.84
N ILE A 691 -6.63 -17.47 -4.89
CA ILE A 691 -7.73 -16.84 -4.16
C ILE A 691 -8.80 -16.45 -5.16
N LEU A 692 -10.00 -17.00 -4.98
CA LEU A 692 -11.23 -16.35 -5.43
C LEU A 692 -11.56 -15.22 -4.45
N GLU A 693 -11.88 -14.04 -4.98
CA GLU A 693 -12.41 -12.87 -4.29
C GLU A 693 -13.76 -12.53 -4.95
N VAL A 694 -14.83 -12.51 -4.15
CA VAL A 694 -16.20 -12.22 -4.57
C VAL A 694 -16.71 -11.03 -3.77
N THR A 695 -17.18 -10.01 -4.48
CA THR A 695 -17.78 -8.79 -3.92
C THR A 695 -19.17 -8.62 -4.52
N ASP A 696 -20.17 -8.35 -3.70
CA ASP A 696 -21.54 -8.07 -4.13
C ASP A 696 -21.72 -6.61 -4.64
N SER A 697 -22.96 -6.16 -4.85
CA SER A 697 -23.27 -4.78 -5.25
C SER A 697 -24.11 -3.98 -4.25
N GLY A 698 -24.24 -4.43 -3.01
CA GLY A 698 -24.99 -3.75 -1.96
C GLY A 698 -24.28 -2.49 -1.42
N ASP A 699 -24.92 -1.79 -0.47
CA ASP A 699 -24.34 -0.64 0.23
C ASP A 699 -24.37 -0.87 1.76
N PRO A 700 -23.21 -1.08 2.41
CA PRO A 700 -21.87 -1.16 1.83
C PRO A 700 -21.62 -2.50 1.11
N PRO A 701 -20.81 -2.55 0.03
CA PRO A 701 -20.55 -3.80 -0.69
C PRO A 701 -19.63 -4.71 0.14
N LEU A 702 -20.07 -5.93 0.39
CA LEU A 702 -19.36 -6.91 1.21
C LEU A 702 -18.45 -7.77 0.34
N THR A 703 -17.59 -8.56 0.98
CA THR A 703 -16.62 -9.38 0.25
C THR A 703 -16.31 -10.66 1.01
N ARG A 704 -16.29 -11.77 0.28
CA ARG A 704 -15.84 -13.08 0.77
C ARG A 704 -14.88 -13.71 -0.23
N TYR A 705 -14.08 -14.65 0.27
CA TYR A 705 -13.00 -15.27 -0.47
C TYR A 705 -13.19 -16.78 -0.51
N GLN A 706 -12.48 -17.46 -1.41
CA GLN A 706 -12.29 -18.90 -1.30
C GLN A 706 -10.88 -19.25 -1.78
N ARG A 707 -10.03 -19.70 -0.85
CA ARG A 707 -8.68 -20.19 -1.17
C ARG A 707 -8.72 -21.61 -1.71
N VAL A 708 -8.08 -21.82 -2.86
CA VAL A 708 -7.68 -23.12 -3.41
C VAL A 708 -6.16 -23.25 -3.32
N ILE A 709 -5.65 -24.41 -2.94
CA ILE A 709 -4.22 -24.71 -2.86
C ILE A 709 -3.91 -25.80 -3.87
N VAL A 710 -3.02 -25.51 -4.83
CA VAL A 710 -2.53 -26.50 -5.80
C VAL A 710 -1.11 -26.88 -5.40
N THR A 711 -0.91 -28.14 -5.02
CA THR A 711 0.41 -28.73 -4.78
C THR A 711 0.95 -29.33 -6.07
N ILE A 712 2.15 -28.94 -6.45
CA ILE A 712 2.83 -29.40 -7.66
C ILE A 712 3.49 -30.74 -7.32
N VAL A 713 3.07 -31.81 -7.99
CA VAL A 713 3.68 -33.16 -7.87
C VAL A 713 4.74 -33.37 -8.96
N GLU A 714 5.36 -34.55 -9.00
CA GLU A 714 6.29 -34.95 -10.07
C GLU A 714 5.57 -35.21 -11.41
#